data_AF-A0A3A8ERN9-F1
#
_entry.id   AF-A0A3A8ERN9-F1
#
_cell.length_a   1.000
_cell.length_b   1.000
_cell.length_c   1.000
_cell.angle_alpha   90.00
_cell.angle_beta   90.00
_cell.angle_gamma   90.00
#
_symmetry.space_group_name_H-M   'P 1'
#
loop_
_entity.id
_entity.type
_entity.pdbx_description
1 polymer ?
#
loop_
_entity_poly.entity_id
_entity_poly.type
_entity_poly.pdbx_seq_one_letter_code
_entity_poly.pdbx_strand_id
1 'polypeptide(L)'
;MRINRLNHAVALAGLAFQRDASQTKPLPDFNKDKLVRSYVVDDFKVDLEKRTVELSFSSETEVGRWFGVEILDHSQGAIDLSRLNNRAPFLMDHNSRDQVGVVESAWLDVSQRKGRAIVRLSKSARGEDILQDINDLIRTKISVGYIINKAILKEQREHDDVYLITSWQPYEISCVSIPADDDVGVGRSGEKLNNENNPAVAHNDPIATIPANQQRAYRMNWDHFTDKDGNYCRQQINDKGERFGVIEIVRAAEDTATRGADQEHTRVRDLLALGKKYNMPELAAEYVEQRKSPAEFQTAILDKMHERQGKPVTEPTKANDANLGLTDDEVRNFSLFRAIRAQLPGATNAEREAAAFEFECSTAAQKAYGRSAKGILIPSDVLARSLPKDIQQRAFNLGGGTGAGGTLLGTDHRGDMFIELLRSRTTIMQLGRHMSGLVGNVEIPKATGGATAYWVGEGEDVTGSNPTTGQRELKPKTVGSRVDITRSLLQQASPDAESLVWDDINQAIALAIDKAGYYGSGTAKQPLGLKNMSGINAVPFSAANPSYAEFVDMESQIAADNANVNSMAYVMNALMRGHCKTTPRFGSGTESVIWESSGTVNGYRTEITNQIENGDVFFGNFNDLIIGLWGGLDLTVDPYSLSSSGGLRIVAFQDVDFVLRNNESICYGKKAP
;
A
#
# COMPACT_ATOMS: atom_id res chain seq x y z
N MET A 1 -54.13 -22.41 40.81
CA MET A 1 -53.18 -21.50 40.14
C MET A 1 -51.81 -21.73 40.75
N ARG A 2 -50.99 -22.57 40.11
CA ARG A 2 -49.65 -22.95 40.58
C ARG A 2 -48.71 -22.93 39.38
N ILE A 3 -47.72 -22.06 39.45
CA ILE A 3 -46.49 -22.08 38.67
C ILE A 3 -45.47 -22.83 39.53
N ASN A 4 -44.96 -23.98 39.06
CA ASN A 4 -43.54 -24.34 39.15
C ASN A 4 -43.24 -25.78 38.66
N ARG A 5 -42.23 -25.83 37.78
CA ARG A 5 -41.14 -26.82 37.66
C ARG A 5 -41.50 -28.29 37.39
N LEU A 6 -41.18 -28.76 36.18
CA LEU A 6 -40.06 -29.70 35.94
C LEU A 6 -39.90 -29.96 34.42
N ASN A 7 -38.65 -30.11 33.98
CA ASN A 7 -38.19 -30.79 32.75
C ASN A 7 -38.18 -29.99 31.43
N HIS A 8 -37.22 -29.06 31.31
CA HIS A 8 -36.48 -28.87 30.06
C HIS A 8 -35.13 -29.57 30.19
N ALA A 9 -35.15 -30.87 29.95
CA ALA A 9 -33.98 -31.68 29.69
C ALA A 9 -34.39 -32.65 28.58
N VAL A 10 -33.45 -32.93 27.66
CA VAL A 10 -33.58 -33.73 26.44
C VAL A 10 -34.00 -32.93 25.19
N ALA A 11 -33.02 -32.24 24.60
CA ALA A 11 -32.81 -32.19 23.14
C ALA A 11 -31.43 -31.54 22.85
N LEU A 12 -30.37 -32.08 23.44
CA LEU A 12 -29.00 -31.79 23.02
C LEU A 12 -28.32 -33.12 22.68
N ALA A 13 -28.78 -33.75 21.61
CA ALA A 13 -28.14 -34.91 21.00
C ALA A 13 -28.60 -35.01 19.54
N GLY A 14 -27.68 -34.78 18.60
CA GLY A 14 -27.83 -35.17 17.20
C GLY A 14 -28.46 -34.13 16.27
N LEU A 15 -27.78 -33.00 16.05
CA LEU A 15 -27.87 -32.34 14.75
C LEU A 15 -26.85 -33.03 13.82
N ALA A 16 -27.28 -34.16 13.25
CA ALA A 16 -26.69 -34.62 12.01
C ALA A 16 -27.08 -33.58 10.94
N PHE A 17 -26.11 -32.84 10.43
CA PHE A 17 -26.32 -31.89 9.34
C PHE A 17 -26.87 -32.64 8.11
N GLN A 18 -28.18 -32.54 7.87
CA GLN A 18 -28.77 -33.00 6.63
C GLN A 18 -28.40 -32.02 5.52
N ARG A 19 -27.79 -32.54 4.45
CA ARG A 19 -27.56 -31.83 3.19
C ARG A 19 -28.90 -31.45 2.56
N ASP A 20 -29.11 -30.16 2.31
CA ASP A 20 -30.15 -29.68 1.41
C ASP A 20 -29.66 -29.82 -0.05
N ALA A 21 -30.41 -30.57 -0.85
CA ALA A 21 -30.07 -30.89 -2.24
C ALA A 21 -30.73 -29.92 -3.25
N SER A 22 -31.31 -28.80 -2.79
CA SER A 22 -32.18 -27.94 -3.62
C SER A 22 -31.54 -26.67 -4.19
N GLN A 23 -30.25 -26.40 -3.97
CA GLN A 23 -29.65 -25.13 -4.42
C GLN A 23 -29.07 -25.19 -5.84
N THR A 24 -29.79 -24.62 -6.81
CA THR A 24 -29.47 -24.59 -8.25
C THR A 24 -28.81 -23.28 -8.72
N LYS A 25 -28.13 -22.53 -7.83
CA LYS A 25 -27.32 -21.39 -8.27
C LYS A 25 -25.98 -21.92 -8.81
N PRO A 26 -25.57 -21.60 -10.05
CA PRO A 26 -24.25 -21.98 -10.53
C PRO A 26 -23.19 -21.36 -9.62
N LEU A 27 -22.25 -22.19 -9.16
CA LEU A 27 -21.19 -21.75 -8.26
C LEU A 27 -20.24 -20.78 -8.99
N PRO A 28 -19.77 -19.71 -8.32
CA PRO A 28 -18.74 -18.83 -8.88
C PRO A 28 -17.44 -19.57 -9.25
N ASP A 29 -16.69 -19.03 -10.20
CA ASP A 29 -15.33 -19.51 -10.48
C ASP A 29 -14.36 -19.08 -9.38
N PHE A 30 -14.28 -19.85 -8.31
CA PHE A 30 -13.60 -19.47 -7.07
C PHE A 30 -12.10 -19.18 -7.22
N ASN A 31 -11.41 -19.78 -8.18
CA ASN A 31 -9.94 -19.68 -8.31
C ASN A 31 -9.49 -18.65 -9.37
N LYS A 32 -10.36 -17.69 -9.72
CA LYS A 32 -10.05 -16.61 -10.67
C LYS A 32 -8.86 -15.74 -10.24
N ASP A 33 -8.71 -15.53 -8.94
CA ASP A 33 -7.61 -14.76 -8.33
C ASP A 33 -6.85 -15.61 -7.30
N LYS A 34 -5.63 -15.17 -6.92
CA LYS A 34 -4.85 -15.82 -5.87
C LYS A 34 -5.58 -15.69 -4.53
N LEU A 35 -5.94 -16.83 -3.93
CA LEU A 35 -6.60 -16.87 -2.64
C LEU A 35 -5.57 -16.99 -1.51
N VAL A 36 -5.63 -16.03 -0.60
CA VAL A 36 -4.81 -16.00 0.62
C VAL A 36 -5.67 -15.66 1.83
N ARG A 37 -5.34 -16.21 3.00
CA ARG A 37 -6.07 -15.98 4.25
C ARG A 37 -5.11 -15.80 5.41
N SER A 38 -5.29 -14.75 6.21
CA SER A 38 -4.40 -14.43 7.32
C SER A 38 -5.08 -14.60 8.68
N TYR A 39 -4.26 -14.76 9.73
CA TYR A 39 -4.71 -15.03 11.08
C TYR A 39 -3.63 -14.56 12.08
N VAL A 40 -4.06 -14.11 13.26
CA VAL A 40 -3.16 -13.82 14.39
C VAL A 40 -2.95 -15.09 15.19
N VAL A 41 -1.72 -15.56 15.33
CA VAL A 41 -1.45 -16.84 16.01
C VAL A 41 -1.45 -16.62 17.52
N ASP A 42 -2.35 -17.34 18.21
CA ASP A 42 -2.53 -17.24 19.66
C ASP A 42 -1.43 -17.97 20.48
N ASP A 43 -0.65 -18.87 19.85
CA ASP A 43 0.36 -19.70 20.52
C ASP A 43 1.49 -20.08 19.53
N PHE A 44 2.57 -19.30 19.50
CA PHE A 44 3.81 -19.70 18.84
C PHE A 44 4.64 -20.54 19.80
N LYS A 45 4.88 -21.81 19.46
CA LYS A 45 5.90 -22.60 20.17
C LYS A 45 7.18 -22.56 19.37
N VAL A 46 8.12 -21.75 19.84
CA VAL A 46 9.43 -21.56 19.21
C VAL A 46 10.45 -22.48 19.88
N ASP A 47 11.10 -23.32 19.08
CA ASP A 47 12.28 -24.08 19.46
C ASP A 47 13.47 -23.47 18.71
N LEU A 48 14.24 -22.61 19.41
CA LEU A 48 15.39 -21.89 18.84
C LEU A 48 16.52 -22.83 18.42
N GLU A 49 16.70 -23.95 19.11
CA GLU A 49 17.75 -24.93 18.78
C GLU A 49 17.45 -25.64 17.45
N LYS A 50 16.19 -26.07 17.27
CA LYS A 50 15.73 -26.70 16.02
C LYS A 50 15.35 -25.69 14.94
N ARG A 51 15.24 -24.40 15.29
CA ARG A 51 14.74 -23.30 14.45
C ARG A 51 13.31 -23.55 13.95
N THR A 52 12.52 -24.24 14.75
CA THR A 52 11.16 -24.63 14.39
C THR A 52 10.14 -23.81 15.15
N VAL A 53 9.06 -23.47 14.46
CA VAL A 53 7.94 -22.71 15.00
C VAL A 53 6.65 -23.49 14.73
N GLU A 54 5.95 -23.89 15.79
CA GLU A 54 4.59 -24.41 15.69
C GLU A 54 3.60 -23.24 15.60
N LEU A 55 2.71 -23.27 14.62
CA LEU A 55 1.73 -22.20 14.38
C LEU A 55 0.41 -22.75 13.81
N SER A 56 -0.66 -21.97 13.97
CA SER A 56 -1.93 -22.19 13.25
C SER A 56 -1.96 -21.35 11.98
N PHE A 57 -2.32 -21.95 10.85
CA PHE A 57 -2.35 -21.26 9.55
C PHE A 57 -3.76 -21.05 8.98
N SER A 58 -4.79 -21.62 9.59
CA SER A 58 -6.19 -21.51 9.12
C SER A 58 -7.21 -21.75 10.24
N SER A 59 -8.41 -21.21 10.05
CA SER A 59 -9.57 -21.31 10.96
C SER A 59 -10.88 -21.33 10.15
N GLU A 60 -12.01 -21.49 10.83
CA GLU A 60 -13.36 -21.45 10.22
C GLU A 60 -14.03 -20.07 10.25
N THR A 61 -13.29 -19.00 10.57
CA THR A 61 -13.81 -17.63 10.54
C THR A 61 -14.36 -17.28 9.15
N GLU A 62 -15.47 -16.56 9.08
CA GLU A 62 -16.03 -16.02 7.83
C GLU A 62 -15.08 -14.98 7.22
N VAL A 63 -14.77 -15.11 5.93
CA VAL A 63 -13.88 -14.19 5.20
C VAL A 63 -14.58 -13.67 3.95
N GLY A 64 -14.65 -12.35 3.79
CA GLY A 64 -15.23 -11.73 2.60
C GLY A 64 -14.34 -11.93 1.36
N ARG A 65 -14.94 -12.37 0.26
CA ARG A 65 -14.30 -12.54 -1.06
C ARG A 65 -15.12 -11.83 -2.12
N TRP A 66 -14.51 -11.62 -3.29
CA TRP A 66 -15.21 -11.03 -4.44
C TRP A 66 -16.43 -11.86 -4.90
N PHE A 67 -16.48 -13.16 -4.55
CA PHE A 67 -17.59 -14.06 -4.89
C PHE A 67 -18.62 -14.22 -3.75
N GLY A 68 -18.44 -13.56 -2.61
CA GLY A 68 -19.27 -13.69 -1.41
C GLY A 68 -18.44 -14.00 -0.16
N VAL A 69 -19.08 -14.45 0.92
CA VAL A 69 -18.41 -14.84 2.16
C VAL A 69 -17.95 -16.29 2.10
N GLU A 70 -16.74 -16.57 2.56
CA GLU A 70 -16.12 -17.88 2.56
C GLU A 70 -15.94 -18.43 3.99
N ILE A 71 -16.23 -19.73 4.17
CA ILE A 71 -15.87 -20.50 5.36
C ILE A 71 -15.06 -21.73 4.93
N LEU A 72 -13.83 -21.87 5.41
CA LEU A 72 -13.00 -23.06 5.16
C LEU A 72 -13.41 -24.19 6.11
N ASP A 73 -13.94 -25.30 5.57
CA ASP A 73 -14.29 -26.45 6.40
C ASP A 73 -13.04 -27.14 6.93
N HIS A 74 -13.00 -27.34 8.25
CA HIS A 74 -11.94 -28.06 8.96
C HIS A 74 -12.37 -29.46 9.40
N SER A 75 -13.33 -30.07 8.69
CA SER A 75 -13.75 -31.46 8.90
C SER A 75 -12.72 -32.44 8.37
N GLN A 76 -12.69 -33.64 8.96
CA GLN A 76 -11.80 -34.69 8.49
C GLN A 76 -12.06 -34.98 7.01
N GLY A 77 -11.03 -34.81 6.17
CA GLY A 77 -11.11 -34.99 4.71
C GLY A 77 -11.42 -33.72 3.90
N ALA A 78 -11.69 -32.57 4.54
CA ALA A 78 -11.91 -31.30 3.84
C ALA A 78 -10.60 -30.66 3.35
N ILE A 79 -9.51 -30.81 4.11
CA ILE A 79 -8.20 -30.22 3.80
C ILE A 79 -7.27 -31.26 3.16
N ASP A 80 -6.77 -30.97 1.96
CA ASP A 80 -5.68 -31.72 1.35
C ASP A 80 -4.32 -31.10 1.72
N LEU A 81 -3.66 -31.67 2.74
CA LEU A 81 -2.37 -31.19 3.25
C LEU A 81 -1.16 -31.75 2.46
N SER A 82 -1.38 -32.47 1.36
CA SER A 82 -0.29 -33.13 0.62
C SER A 82 0.79 -32.14 0.14
N ARG A 83 0.39 -30.95 -0.31
CA ARG A 83 1.34 -29.90 -0.74
C ARG A 83 2.13 -29.32 0.43
N LEU A 84 1.47 -29.00 1.55
CA LEU A 84 2.16 -28.49 2.74
C LEU A 84 3.17 -29.51 3.29
N ASN A 85 2.77 -30.77 3.39
CA ASN A 85 3.64 -31.86 3.86
C ASN A 85 4.71 -32.29 2.84
N ASN A 86 4.68 -31.77 1.61
CA ASN A 86 5.73 -31.93 0.62
C ASN A 86 6.71 -30.74 0.64
N ARG A 87 7.14 -30.32 1.84
CA ARG A 87 8.10 -29.23 2.05
C ARG A 87 7.66 -27.91 1.38
N ALA A 88 6.40 -27.52 1.54
CA ALA A 88 5.94 -26.22 1.05
C ALA A 88 6.76 -25.06 1.62
N PRO A 89 6.89 -23.94 0.88
CA PRO A 89 7.67 -22.81 1.34
C PRO A 89 6.98 -22.08 2.50
N PHE A 90 7.80 -21.59 3.44
CA PHE A 90 7.40 -20.55 4.39
C PHE A 90 7.94 -19.21 3.88
N LEU A 91 7.04 -18.31 3.49
CA LEU A 91 7.35 -17.09 2.74
C LEU A 91 7.20 -15.83 3.58
N MET A 92 7.66 -14.72 3.02
CA MET A 92 7.31 -13.38 3.46
C MET A 92 6.26 -12.75 2.55
N ASP A 93 5.16 -12.26 3.12
CA ASP A 93 4.12 -11.47 2.44
C ASP A 93 3.63 -12.10 1.12
N HIS A 94 3.50 -13.43 1.07
CA HIS A 94 3.11 -14.21 -0.11
C HIS A 94 4.02 -14.08 -1.34
N ASN A 95 5.22 -13.51 -1.17
CA ASN A 95 6.21 -13.34 -2.21
C ASN A 95 6.98 -14.65 -2.42
N SER A 96 6.74 -15.32 -3.54
CA SER A 96 7.42 -16.58 -3.89
C SER A 96 8.93 -16.43 -4.11
N ARG A 97 9.45 -15.20 -4.19
CA ARG A 97 10.90 -14.92 -4.26
C ARG A 97 11.54 -14.69 -2.88
N ASP A 98 10.76 -14.55 -1.82
CA ASP A 98 11.24 -14.31 -0.44
C ASP A 98 10.86 -15.49 0.47
N GLN A 99 11.52 -16.62 0.25
CA GLN A 99 11.36 -17.81 1.08
C GLN A 99 12.30 -17.75 2.29
N VAL A 100 11.72 -17.69 3.48
CA VAL A 100 12.45 -17.58 4.76
C VAL A 100 12.49 -18.89 5.54
N GLY A 101 11.68 -19.89 5.14
CA GLY A 101 11.68 -21.21 5.75
C GLY A 101 10.98 -22.28 4.91
N VAL A 102 10.68 -23.40 5.56
CA VAL A 102 9.99 -24.55 4.96
C VAL A 102 9.01 -25.15 5.96
N VAL A 103 7.87 -25.64 5.48
CA VAL A 103 6.94 -26.44 6.27
C VAL A 103 7.52 -27.84 6.48
N GLU A 104 7.74 -28.23 7.74
CA GLU A 104 8.22 -29.58 8.09
C GLU A 104 7.08 -30.58 8.20
N SER A 105 5.96 -30.15 8.80
CA SER A 105 4.74 -30.94 8.90
C SER A 105 3.54 -30.01 9.05
N ALA A 106 2.39 -30.46 8.55
CA ALA A 106 1.10 -29.81 8.70
C ALA A 106 0.02 -30.87 8.99
N TRP A 107 -0.89 -30.55 9.90
CA TRP A 107 -1.99 -31.41 10.30
C TRP A 107 -3.26 -30.60 10.57
N LEU A 108 -4.39 -31.29 10.58
CA LEU A 108 -5.66 -30.75 11.03
C LEU A 108 -5.81 -31.01 12.53
N ASP A 109 -5.95 -29.95 13.32
CA ASP A 109 -6.39 -30.04 14.71
C ASP A 109 -7.93 -30.10 14.73
N VAL A 110 -8.45 -31.33 14.77
CA VAL A 110 -9.90 -31.58 14.77
C VAL A 110 -10.58 -31.00 16.02
N SER A 111 -9.86 -30.96 17.15
CA SER A 111 -10.41 -30.48 18.42
C SER A 111 -10.62 -28.97 18.43
N GLN A 112 -9.72 -28.23 17.79
CA GLN A 112 -9.78 -26.77 17.70
C GLN A 112 -10.32 -26.24 16.37
N ARG A 113 -10.63 -27.13 15.41
CA ARG A 113 -11.08 -26.77 14.06
C ARG A 113 -10.10 -25.80 13.36
N LYS A 114 -8.79 -26.08 13.47
CA LYS A 114 -7.71 -25.26 12.90
C LYS A 114 -6.70 -26.10 12.13
N GLY A 115 -6.16 -25.57 11.04
CA GLY A 115 -4.96 -26.12 10.41
C GLY A 115 -3.71 -25.68 11.16
N ARG A 116 -2.84 -26.63 11.54
CA ARG A 116 -1.58 -26.39 12.26
C ARG A 116 -0.38 -26.87 11.46
N ALA A 117 0.75 -26.18 11.60
CA ALA A 117 2.00 -26.55 10.96
C ALA A 117 3.20 -26.29 11.87
N ILE A 118 4.25 -27.07 11.65
CA ILE A 118 5.61 -26.77 12.13
C ILE A 118 6.40 -26.26 10.94
N VAL A 119 6.92 -25.03 11.04
CA VAL A 119 7.80 -24.43 10.03
C VAL A 119 9.22 -24.34 10.57
N ARG A 120 10.22 -24.62 9.73
CA ARG A 120 11.63 -24.43 10.07
C ARG A 120 12.22 -23.25 9.30
N LEU A 121 12.82 -22.31 10.03
CA LEU A 121 13.41 -21.10 9.47
C LEU A 121 14.83 -21.35 8.95
N SER A 122 15.16 -20.70 7.83
CA SER A 122 16.49 -20.74 7.20
C SER A 122 17.58 -20.22 8.13
N LYS A 123 18.82 -20.70 8.01
CA LYS A 123 20.02 -20.19 8.72
C LYS A 123 20.63 -18.94 8.07
N SER A 124 20.03 -18.41 7.01
CA SER A 124 20.44 -17.13 6.42
C SER A 124 20.20 -15.98 7.39
N ALA A 125 20.91 -14.86 7.24
CA ALA A 125 20.68 -13.65 8.03
C ALA A 125 19.19 -13.26 8.08
N ARG A 126 18.54 -13.20 6.90
CA ARG A 126 17.09 -12.93 6.83
C ARG A 126 16.20 -13.98 7.50
N GLY A 127 16.65 -15.23 7.59
CA GLY A 127 15.90 -16.27 8.31
C GLY A 127 16.12 -16.19 9.83
N GLU A 128 17.27 -15.68 10.26
CA GLU A 128 17.58 -15.39 11.66
C GLU A 128 16.76 -14.21 12.16
N ASP A 129 16.73 -13.10 11.41
CA ASP A 129 15.97 -11.90 11.77
C ASP A 129 14.48 -12.24 11.96
N ILE A 130 13.90 -13.03 11.04
CA ILE A 130 12.49 -13.43 11.12
C ILE A 130 12.24 -14.41 12.27
N LEU A 131 13.17 -15.35 12.55
CA LEU A 131 13.03 -16.26 13.68
C LEU A 131 13.06 -15.48 15.01
N GLN A 132 13.95 -14.49 15.13
CA GLN A 132 14.06 -13.63 16.29
C GLN A 132 12.81 -12.75 16.45
N ASP A 133 12.32 -12.15 15.37
CA ASP A 133 11.08 -11.35 15.39
C ASP A 133 9.84 -12.17 15.79
N ILE A 134 9.77 -13.44 15.38
CA ILE A 134 8.70 -14.36 15.81
C ILE A 134 8.85 -14.68 17.30
N ASN A 135 10.08 -14.99 17.75
CA ASN A 135 10.38 -15.28 19.15
C ASN A 135 10.06 -14.10 20.07
N ASP A 136 10.35 -12.89 19.61
CA ASP A 136 10.14 -11.64 20.36
C ASP A 136 8.69 -11.13 20.23
N LEU A 137 7.80 -11.90 19.60
CA LEU A 137 6.39 -11.58 19.39
C LEU A 137 6.17 -10.27 18.61
N ILE A 138 7.13 -9.87 17.78
CA ILE A 138 7.01 -8.76 16.84
C ILE A 138 6.23 -9.21 15.60
N ARG A 139 6.52 -10.41 15.10
CA ARG A 139 5.88 -11.00 13.92
C ARG A 139 4.91 -12.12 14.30
N THR A 140 3.68 -11.74 14.63
CA THR A 140 2.68 -12.68 15.15
C THR A 140 1.60 -13.13 14.15
N LYS A 141 1.67 -12.63 12.92
CA LYS A 141 0.61 -12.76 11.92
C LYS A 141 1.02 -13.73 10.81
N ILE A 142 0.19 -14.73 10.56
CA ILE A 142 0.42 -15.82 9.59
C ILE A 142 -0.67 -15.82 8.55
N SER A 143 -0.32 -16.18 7.31
CA SER A 143 -1.25 -16.30 6.21
C SER A 143 -1.02 -17.60 5.43
N VAL A 144 -2.06 -18.09 4.76
CA VAL A 144 -2.02 -19.31 3.95
C VAL A 144 -2.51 -19.02 2.54
N GLY A 145 -1.76 -19.47 1.54
CA GLY A 145 -2.21 -19.53 0.15
C GLY A 145 -2.84 -20.89 -0.14
N TYR A 146 -4.01 -20.91 -0.77
CA TYR A 146 -4.75 -22.15 -1.02
C TYR A 146 -5.56 -22.10 -2.33
N ILE A 147 -6.03 -23.28 -2.74
CA ILE A 147 -6.90 -23.48 -3.90
C ILE A 147 -8.20 -24.14 -3.44
N ILE A 148 -9.33 -23.68 -3.95
CA ILE A 148 -10.65 -24.25 -3.68
C ILE A 148 -10.93 -25.36 -4.69
N ASN A 149 -11.20 -26.58 -4.21
CA ASN A 149 -11.57 -27.72 -5.06
C ASN A 149 -13.08 -27.93 -5.11
N LYS A 150 -13.78 -27.77 -3.98
CA LYS A 150 -15.24 -27.91 -3.88
C LYS A 150 -15.83 -26.97 -2.84
N ALA A 151 -16.93 -26.31 -3.21
CA ALA A 151 -17.72 -25.47 -2.31
C ALA A 151 -19.20 -25.82 -2.40
N ILE A 152 -19.96 -25.48 -1.35
CA ILE A 152 -21.42 -25.49 -1.37
C ILE A 152 -21.92 -24.12 -0.89
N LEU A 153 -23.04 -23.66 -1.45
CA LEU A 153 -23.73 -22.49 -0.94
C LEU A 153 -24.38 -22.89 0.40
N LYS A 154 -23.93 -22.27 1.49
CA LYS A 154 -24.33 -22.56 2.87
C LYS A 154 -25.52 -21.70 3.29
N GLU A 155 -25.50 -20.43 2.91
CA GLU A 155 -26.49 -19.43 3.29
C GLU A 155 -26.61 -18.40 2.17
N GLN A 156 -27.84 -18.02 1.80
CA GLN A 156 -28.08 -16.87 0.93
C GLN A 156 -28.35 -15.65 1.82
N ARG A 157 -27.51 -14.63 1.70
CA ARG A 157 -27.73 -13.34 2.37
C ARG A 157 -28.15 -12.30 1.34
N GLU A 158 -28.77 -11.24 1.81
CA GLU A 158 -29.29 -10.16 0.96
C GLU A 158 -28.19 -9.46 0.13
N HIS A 159 -26.95 -9.42 0.66
CA HIS A 159 -25.83 -8.71 0.05
C HIS A 159 -24.66 -9.65 -0.36
N ASP A 160 -24.29 -10.63 0.47
CA ASP A 160 -23.18 -11.56 0.20
C ASP A 160 -23.52 -13.01 0.58
N ASP A 161 -23.65 -13.89 -0.43
CA ASP A 161 -23.84 -15.33 -0.24
C ASP A 161 -22.68 -15.97 0.55
N VAL A 162 -22.98 -16.89 1.45
CA VAL A 162 -21.98 -17.61 2.25
C VAL A 162 -21.71 -18.98 1.64
N TYR A 163 -20.46 -19.24 1.28
CA TYR A 163 -19.98 -20.50 0.72
C TYR A 163 -19.17 -21.27 1.76
N LEU A 164 -19.54 -22.53 1.98
CA LEU A 164 -18.73 -23.47 2.73
C LEU A 164 -17.79 -24.22 1.78
N ILE A 165 -16.50 -24.04 1.98
CA ILE A 165 -15.45 -24.69 1.20
C ILE A 165 -15.19 -26.07 1.77
N THR A 166 -15.90 -27.06 1.22
CA THR A 166 -15.86 -28.47 1.64
C THR A 166 -14.63 -29.23 1.17
N SER A 167 -13.86 -28.69 0.21
CA SER A 167 -12.58 -29.27 -0.20
C SER A 167 -11.61 -28.19 -0.68
N TRP A 168 -10.43 -28.12 -0.07
CA TRP A 168 -9.41 -27.12 -0.39
C TRP A 168 -8.00 -27.66 -0.14
N GLN A 169 -7.01 -27.07 -0.83
CA GLN A 169 -5.60 -27.50 -0.79
C GLN A 169 -4.70 -26.28 -0.53
N PRO A 170 -4.12 -26.12 0.67
CA PRO A 170 -3.09 -25.11 0.93
C PRO A 170 -1.77 -25.46 0.23
N TYR A 171 -1.09 -24.46 -0.32
CA TYR A 171 0.17 -24.65 -1.06
C TYR A 171 1.36 -23.84 -0.53
N GLU A 172 1.14 -22.86 0.34
CA GLU A 172 2.19 -22.10 1.03
C GLU A 172 1.68 -21.50 2.34
N ILE A 173 2.61 -21.21 3.25
CA ILE A 173 2.35 -20.44 4.46
C ILE A 173 3.27 -19.21 4.43
N SER A 174 2.77 -18.05 4.84
CA SER A 174 3.50 -16.79 4.83
C SER A 174 3.46 -16.10 6.20
N CYS A 175 4.56 -15.49 6.61
CA CYS A 175 4.54 -14.49 7.67
C CYS A 175 4.16 -13.14 7.06
N VAL A 176 3.18 -12.44 7.63
CA VAL A 176 2.63 -11.20 7.06
C VAL A 176 2.66 -10.08 8.09
N SER A 177 2.86 -8.84 7.65
CA SER A 177 2.79 -7.67 8.54
C SER A 177 1.35 -7.19 8.79
N ILE A 178 0.50 -7.31 7.77
CA ILE A 178 -0.91 -6.93 7.80
C ILE A 178 -1.71 -8.16 7.36
N PRO A 179 -2.57 -8.73 8.22
CA PRO A 179 -3.40 -9.85 7.85
C PRO A 179 -4.60 -9.34 7.04
N ALA A 180 -5.18 -10.19 6.21
CA ALA A 180 -6.49 -9.91 5.61
C ALA A 180 -7.61 -9.76 6.67
N ASP A 181 -7.45 -10.38 7.85
CA ASP A 181 -8.44 -10.47 8.91
C ASP A 181 -7.83 -10.02 10.26
N ASP A 182 -8.17 -8.83 10.75
CA ASP A 182 -7.75 -8.32 12.09
C ASP A 182 -8.91 -8.28 13.10
N ASP A 183 -10.05 -8.94 12.83
CA ASP A 183 -11.19 -8.91 13.76
C ASP A 183 -11.10 -9.97 14.86
N VAL A 184 -10.31 -9.63 15.87
CA VAL A 184 -10.88 -9.55 17.23
C VAL A 184 -10.57 -8.15 17.76
N GLY A 185 -11.41 -7.16 17.43
CA GLY A 185 -11.40 -5.90 18.19
C GLY A 185 -11.72 -4.62 17.42
N VAL A 186 -13.02 -4.30 17.35
CA VAL A 186 -13.60 -2.95 17.37
C VAL A 186 -13.27 -2.02 16.18
N GLY A 187 -14.27 -1.82 15.31
CA GLY A 187 -14.63 -0.47 14.90
C GLY A 187 -14.66 -0.19 13.39
N ARG A 188 -15.74 -0.61 12.72
CA ARG A 188 -16.41 0.23 11.72
C ARG A 188 -17.87 0.44 12.16
N SER A 189 -18.25 1.71 12.16
CA SER A 189 -19.27 2.40 12.94
C SER A 189 -20.75 2.11 12.61
N GLY A 190 -21.59 2.07 13.65
CA GLY A 190 -23.03 2.34 13.56
C GLY A 190 -23.80 1.94 14.82
N GLU A 191 -24.01 2.90 15.73
CA GLU A 191 -24.85 2.87 16.95
C GLU A 191 -24.33 2.13 18.19
N LYS A 192 -23.87 2.94 19.16
CA LYS A 192 -23.87 2.57 20.58
C LYS A 192 -25.30 2.65 21.10
N LEU A 193 -25.86 1.51 21.49
CA LEU A 193 -26.80 1.45 22.62
C LEU A 193 -26.20 0.51 23.67
N ASN A 194 -25.91 1.09 24.82
CA ASN A 194 -25.41 0.41 26.01
C ASN A 194 -26.40 -0.69 26.43
N ASN A 195 -25.90 -1.89 26.75
CA ASN A 195 -26.29 -2.51 28.02
C ASN A 195 -25.29 -3.59 28.45
N GLU A 196 -24.95 -3.49 29.72
CA GLU A 196 -24.07 -4.33 30.50
C GLU A 196 -24.68 -5.74 30.66
N ASN A 197 -23.84 -6.79 30.55
CA ASN A 197 -23.83 -8.04 31.34
C ASN A 197 -23.19 -9.19 30.55
N ASN A 198 -21.93 -9.49 30.85
CA ASN A 198 -21.24 -10.72 30.47
C ASN A 198 -21.69 -11.88 31.38
N PRO A 199 -21.77 -13.13 30.88
CA PRO A 199 -21.39 -14.26 31.71
C PRO A 199 -20.29 -15.12 31.08
N ALA A 200 -19.50 -15.69 31.99
CA ALA A 200 -18.23 -16.37 31.78
C ALA A 200 -18.32 -17.76 31.13
N VAL A 201 -17.20 -18.15 30.53
CA VAL A 201 -16.85 -19.48 30.01
C VAL A 201 -16.89 -20.53 31.14
N ALA A 202 -17.55 -21.67 30.91
CA ALA A 202 -17.54 -22.82 31.83
C ALA A 202 -16.82 -24.03 31.21
N HIS A 203 -15.92 -24.60 32.01
CA HIS A 203 -15.08 -25.77 31.76
C HIS A 203 -15.89 -27.06 31.50
N ASN A 204 -15.29 -27.97 30.71
CA ASN A 204 -15.76 -29.34 30.45
C ASN A 204 -15.51 -30.27 31.65
N ASP A 205 -16.49 -31.11 31.98
CA ASP A 205 -16.35 -32.27 32.87
C ASP A 205 -16.77 -33.58 32.15
N PRO A 206 -16.26 -34.76 32.60
CA PRO A 206 -16.10 -35.95 31.76
C PRO A 206 -17.35 -36.83 31.59
N ILE A 207 -17.37 -37.58 30.48
CA ILE A 207 -18.46 -38.44 30.02
C ILE A 207 -18.58 -39.71 30.88
N ALA A 208 -19.79 -40.04 31.34
CA ALA A 208 -20.12 -41.33 31.97
C ALA A 208 -20.89 -42.25 30.99
N THR A 209 -20.45 -43.51 30.92
CA THR A 209 -20.97 -44.59 30.08
C THR A 209 -22.26 -45.19 30.65
N ILE A 210 -23.29 -45.45 29.83
CA ILE A 210 -24.50 -46.24 30.20
C ILE A 210 -24.92 -47.19 29.05
N PRO A 211 -25.42 -48.42 29.34
CA PRO A 211 -25.43 -49.57 28.42
C PRO A 211 -26.73 -49.79 27.60
N ALA A 212 -26.63 -50.70 26.64
CA ALA A 212 -27.66 -51.06 25.66
C ALA A 212 -28.85 -51.86 26.22
N ASN A 213 -30.09 -51.41 25.93
CA ASN A 213 -31.13 -52.19 25.23
C ASN A 213 -32.49 -51.48 25.12
N GLN A 214 -33.23 -51.85 24.07
CA GLN A 214 -34.64 -51.57 23.71
C GLN A 214 -34.95 -50.36 22.80
N GLN A 215 -35.01 -50.64 21.49
CA GLN A 215 -35.72 -49.85 20.48
C GLN A 215 -37.05 -50.53 20.11
N ARG A 216 -38.15 -49.76 20.02
CA ARG A 216 -39.32 -50.05 19.17
C ARG A 216 -39.66 -48.79 18.38
N ALA A 217 -39.86 -48.95 17.07
CA ALA A 217 -40.13 -47.88 16.11
C ALA A 217 -41.65 -47.71 15.85
N TYR A 218 -42.11 -46.46 15.72
CA TYR A 218 -43.38 -46.11 15.04
C TYR A 218 -43.03 -45.28 13.79
N ARG A 219 -43.53 -45.68 12.62
CA ARG A 219 -43.48 -44.92 11.36
C ARG A 219 -44.94 -44.62 10.94
N MET A 220 -45.26 -43.36 10.61
CA MET A 220 -46.58 -42.95 10.07
C MET A 220 -46.45 -42.72 8.55
N ASN A 221 -47.37 -43.25 7.73
CA ASN A 221 -47.34 -43.17 6.27
C ASN A 221 -48.41 -42.20 5.69
N TRP A 222 -48.09 -41.50 4.59
CA TRP A 222 -48.94 -40.50 3.92
C TRP A 222 -49.11 -40.79 2.42
N ASP A 223 -50.31 -40.54 1.86
CA ASP A 223 -50.63 -40.63 0.42
C ASP A 223 -50.81 -39.24 -0.21
N HIS A 224 -50.45 -39.09 -1.48
CA HIS A 224 -50.58 -37.82 -2.23
C HIS A 224 -51.48 -38.00 -3.47
N PHE A 225 -52.36 -37.03 -3.75
CA PHE A 225 -53.28 -37.07 -4.89
C PHE A 225 -53.77 -35.67 -5.29
N THR A 226 -54.29 -35.53 -6.50
CA THR A 226 -54.89 -34.27 -6.99
C THR A 226 -56.40 -34.30 -6.76
N ASP A 227 -56.97 -33.22 -6.22
CA ASP A 227 -58.41 -33.08 -6.07
C ASP A 227 -59.12 -32.70 -7.39
N LYS A 228 -60.44 -32.68 -7.36
CA LYS A 228 -61.31 -32.35 -8.49
C LYS A 228 -61.18 -30.88 -8.96
N ASP A 229 -60.65 -30.01 -8.12
CA ASP A 229 -60.47 -28.57 -8.38
C ASP A 229 -59.03 -28.28 -8.87
N GLY A 230 -58.22 -29.33 -9.10
CA GLY A 230 -56.85 -29.24 -9.63
C GLY A 230 -55.79 -28.99 -8.56
N ASN A 231 -56.13 -29.03 -7.27
CA ASN A 231 -55.20 -28.78 -6.18
C ASN A 231 -54.44 -30.06 -5.81
N TYR A 232 -53.16 -29.92 -5.50
CA TYR A 232 -52.33 -31.04 -5.05
C TYR A 232 -52.48 -31.24 -3.55
N CYS A 233 -52.91 -32.42 -3.11
CA CYS A 233 -53.32 -32.72 -1.74
C CYS A 233 -52.65 -33.97 -1.15
N ARG A 234 -52.65 -34.12 0.18
CA ARG A 234 -52.18 -35.33 0.87
C ARG A 234 -53.08 -35.76 2.04
N GLN A 235 -53.07 -37.05 2.39
CA GLN A 235 -53.86 -37.62 3.49
C GLN A 235 -53.14 -38.82 4.16
N GLN A 236 -53.36 -39.06 5.46
CA GLN A 236 -52.72 -40.17 6.18
C GLN A 236 -53.25 -41.53 5.77
N ILE A 237 -52.40 -42.57 5.85
CA ILE A 237 -52.76 -43.95 5.56
C ILE A 237 -52.50 -44.83 6.77
N ASN A 238 -53.43 -45.73 7.09
CA ASN A 238 -53.23 -46.73 8.14
C ASN A 238 -52.40 -47.92 7.63
N ASP A 239 -52.03 -48.85 8.53
CA ASP A 239 -51.23 -50.04 8.19
C ASP A 239 -51.92 -51.01 7.20
N LYS A 240 -53.20 -50.76 6.84
CA LYS A 240 -53.97 -51.53 5.85
C LYS A 240 -54.08 -50.82 4.49
N GLY A 241 -53.49 -49.64 4.31
CA GLY A 241 -53.54 -48.91 3.04
C GLY A 241 -54.77 -48.01 2.86
N GLU A 242 -55.61 -47.87 3.90
CA GLU A 242 -56.84 -47.06 3.82
C GLU A 242 -56.57 -45.62 4.28
N ARG A 243 -57.06 -44.65 3.49
CA ARG A 243 -56.89 -43.22 3.78
C ARG A 243 -57.80 -42.79 4.93
N PHE A 244 -57.26 -42.08 5.91
CA PHE A 244 -58.01 -41.54 7.05
C PHE A 244 -57.48 -40.16 7.47
N GLY A 245 -58.29 -39.38 8.19
CA GLY A 245 -57.93 -38.02 8.62
C GLY A 245 -58.32 -36.93 7.62
N VAL A 246 -57.91 -35.69 7.90
CA VAL A 246 -58.26 -34.50 7.09
C VAL A 246 -57.37 -34.42 5.84
N ILE A 247 -57.94 -34.03 4.69
CA ILE A 247 -57.19 -33.79 3.45
C ILE A 247 -56.51 -32.43 3.54
N GLU A 248 -55.18 -32.40 3.43
CA GLU A 248 -54.39 -31.16 3.41
C GLU A 248 -54.09 -30.74 1.96
N ILE A 249 -54.45 -29.51 1.60
CA ILE A 249 -54.08 -28.90 0.32
C ILE A 249 -52.63 -28.40 0.41
N VAL A 250 -51.77 -28.95 -0.43
CA VAL A 250 -50.34 -28.62 -0.49
C VAL A 250 -50.07 -27.50 -1.51
N ARG A 251 -50.87 -27.37 -2.58
CA ARG A 251 -50.76 -26.28 -3.58
C ARG A 251 -52.07 -26.01 -4.33
N ALA A 252 -52.47 -24.74 -4.45
CA ALA A 252 -53.66 -24.27 -5.17
C ALA A 252 -53.35 -23.80 -6.61
N ALA A 253 -54.32 -23.92 -7.53
CA ALA A 253 -54.11 -23.71 -8.97
C ALA A 253 -53.94 -22.24 -9.41
N GLU A 254 -54.62 -21.27 -8.79
CA GLU A 254 -54.65 -19.87 -9.24
C GLU A 254 -53.33 -19.09 -9.05
N ASP A 255 -52.42 -19.55 -8.18
CA ASP A 255 -51.16 -18.86 -7.84
C ASP A 255 -50.10 -18.87 -8.97
N THR A 256 -50.33 -19.64 -10.06
CA THR A 256 -49.35 -19.78 -11.15
C THR A 256 -49.44 -18.71 -12.24
N ALA A 257 -50.64 -18.18 -12.54
CA ALA A 257 -50.82 -17.22 -13.63
C ALA A 257 -50.38 -15.79 -13.24
N THR A 258 -50.69 -15.37 -12.02
CA THR A 258 -50.37 -14.02 -11.51
C THR A 258 -48.86 -13.82 -11.36
N ARG A 259 -48.14 -14.84 -10.87
CA ARG A 259 -46.67 -14.81 -10.73
C ARG A 259 -45.96 -14.74 -12.08
N GLY A 260 -46.51 -15.35 -13.13
CA GLY A 260 -45.96 -15.26 -14.48
C GLY A 260 -46.08 -13.87 -15.09
N ALA A 261 -47.20 -13.18 -14.84
CA ALA A 261 -47.40 -11.81 -15.31
C ALA A 261 -46.46 -10.81 -14.59
N ASP A 262 -46.32 -10.95 -13.26
CA ASP A 262 -45.44 -10.10 -12.47
C ASP A 262 -43.96 -10.25 -12.87
N GLN A 263 -43.50 -11.48 -13.13
CA GLN A 263 -42.15 -11.75 -13.59
C GLN A 263 -41.86 -11.12 -14.96
N GLU A 264 -42.83 -11.15 -15.88
CA GLU A 264 -42.67 -10.55 -17.21
C GLU A 264 -42.64 -9.01 -17.14
N HIS A 265 -43.45 -8.41 -16.26
CA HIS A 265 -43.40 -6.98 -15.98
C HIS A 265 -42.05 -6.54 -15.41
N THR A 266 -41.48 -7.30 -14.47
CA THR A 266 -40.14 -7.04 -13.93
C THR A 266 -39.08 -7.15 -15.02
N ARG A 267 -39.13 -8.20 -15.86
CA ARG A 267 -38.17 -8.42 -16.96
C ARG A 267 -38.12 -7.25 -17.93
N VAL A 268 -39.28 -6.78 -18.41
CA VAL A 268 -39.36 -5.68 -19.40
C VAL A 268 -38.84 -4.38 -18.81
N ARG A 269 -39.16 -4.09 -17.55
CA ARG A 269 -38.66 -2.89 -16.85
C ARG A 269 -37.13 -2.89 -16.77
N ASP A 270 -36.54 -4.02 -16.41
CA ASP A 270 -35.10 -4.12 -16.19
C ASP A 270 -34.31 -3.99 -17.51
N LEU A 271 -34.84 -4.56 -18.61
CA LEU A 271 -34.26 -4.39 -19.95
C LEU A 271 -34.27 -2.93 -20.42
N LEU A 272 -35.39 -2.23 -20.26
CA LEU A 272 -35.50 -0.82 -20.66
C LEU A 272 -34.60 0.09 -19.80
N ALA A 273 -34.47 -0.20 -18.49
CA ALA A 273 -33.59 0.52 -17.59
C ALA A 273 -32.10 0.33 -17.97
N LEU A 274 -31.69 -0.90 -18.28
CA LEU A 274 -30.34 -1.20 -18.76
C LEU A 274 -30.06 -0.52 -20.11
N GLY A 275 -31.01 -0.55 -21.05
CA GLY A 275 -30.87 0.11 -22.34
C GLY A 275 -30.65 1.61 -22.20
N LYS A 276 -31.37 2.26 -21.29
CA LYS A 276 -31.19 3.69 -20.99
C LYS A 276 -29.83 3.96 -20.32
N LYS A 277 -29.41 3.11 -19.37
CA LYS A 277 -28.15 3.28 -18.62
C LYS A 277 -26.91 3.23 -19.51
N TYR A 278 -26.92 2.36 -20.53
CA TYR A 278 -25.79 2.17 -21.44
C TYR A 278 -25.97 2.88 -22.79
N ASN A 279 -26.96 3.78 -22.89
CA ASN A 279 -27.27 4.57 -24.09
C ASN A 279 -27.56 3.71 -25.36
N MET A 280 -28.30 2.60 -25.18
CA MET A 280 -28.71 1.65 -26.22
C MET A 280 -30.22 1.30 -26.14
N PRO A 281 -31.12 2.29 -26.32
CA PRO A 281 -32.57 2.06 -26.17
C PRO A 281 -33.17 1.18 -27.28
N GLU A 282 -32.65 1.25 -28.51
CA GLU A 282 -33.16 0.43 -29.64
C GLU A 282 -32.87 -1.06 -29.45
N LEU A 283 -31.69 -1.40 -28.93
CA LEU A 283 -31.33 -2.79 -28.64
C LEU A 283 -32.16 -3.36 -27.49
N ALA A 284 -32.50 -2.54 -26.48
CA ALA A 284 -33.39 -2.96 -25.40
C ALA A 284 -34.81 -3.26 -25.91
N ALA A 285 -35.32 -2.46 -26.85
CA ALA A 285 -36.64 -2.69 -27.47
C ALA A 285 -36.68 -4.01 -28.26
N GLU A 286 -35.63 -4.31 -29.02
CA GLU A 286 -35.50 -5.57 -29.75
C GLU A 286 -35.48 -6.79 -28.80
N TYR A 287 -34.75 -6.69 -27.68
CA TYR A 287 -34.66 -7.78 -26.69
C TYR A 287 -35.96 -7.98 -25.89
N VAL A 288 -36.77 -6.93 -25.75
CA VAL A 288 -38.12 -7.02 -25.21
C VAL A 288 -39.03 -7.80 -26.16
N GLU A 289 -39.02 -7.46 -27.46
CA GLU A 289 -39.84 -8.13 -28.49
C GLU A 289 -39.47 -9.61 -28.66
N GLN A 290 -38.18 -9.92 -28.62
CA GLN A 290 -37.66 -11.29 -28.73
C GLN A 290 -37.82 -12.12 -27.44
N ARG A 291 -38.43 -11.58 -26.37
CA ARG A 291 -38.60 -12.22 -25.05
C ARG A 291 -37.30 -12.76 -24.44
N LYS A 292 -36.18 -12.08 -24.66
CA LYS A 292 -34.86 -12.46 -24.13
C LYS A 292 -34.69 -12.02 -22.67
N SER A 293 -33.81 -12.69 -21.94
CA SER A 293 -33.56 -12.39 -20.53
C SER A 293 -32.69 -11.12 -20.35
N PRO A 294 -32.74 -10.46 -19.17
CA PRO A 294 -31.88 -9.32 -18.86
C PRO A 294 -30.39 -9.68 -18.85
N ALA A 295 -30.05 -10.93 -18.53
CA ALA A 295 -28.67 -11.44 -18.54
C ALA A 295 -28.12 -11.51 -19.96
N GLU A 296 -28.90 -12.02 -20.92
CA GLU A 296 -28.49 -12.06 -22.33
C GLU A 296 -28.30 -10.65 -22.91
N PHE A 297 -29.14 -9.70 -22.50
CA PHE A 297 -28.96 -8.29 -22.89
C PHE A 297 -27.70 -7.67 -22.30
N GLN A 298 -27.34 -8.00 -21.05
CA GLN A 298 -26.07 -7.57 -20.44
C GLN A 298 -24.86 -8.15 -21.18
N THR A 299 -24.89 -9.43 -21.56
CA THR A 299 -23.84 -10.03 -22.39
C THR A 299 -23.73 -9.33 -23.73
N ALA A 300 -24.86 -9.05 -24.40
CA ALA A 300 -24.85 -8.32 -25.67
C ALA A 300 -24.32 -6.88 -25.57
N ILE A 301 -24.60 -6.19 -24.45
CA ILE A 301 -23.99 -4.88 -24.16
C ILE A 301 -22.48 -5.02 -23.98
N LEU A 302 -22.03 -6.01 -23.21
CA LEU A 302 -20.61 -6.26 -22.94
C LEU A 302 -19.84 -6.64 -24.20
N ASP A 303 -20.44 -7.42 -25.09
CA ASP A 303 -19.86 -7.78 -26.39
C ASP A 303 -19.74 -6.54 -27.29
N LYS A 304 -20.78 -5.70 -27.38
CA LYS A 304 -20.69 -4.43 -28.11
C LYS A 304 -19.71 -3.43 -27.49
N MET A 305 -19.54 -3.45 -26.17
CA MET A 305 -18.53 -2.65 -25.48
C MET A 305 -17.11 -3.19 -25.75
N HIS A 306 -16.94 -4.51 -25.83
CA HIS A 306 -15.69 -5.15 -26.23
C HIS A 306 -15.33 -4.87 -27.69
N GLU A 307 -16.31 -4.87 -28.61
CA GLU A 307 -16.08 -4.45 -30.00
C GLU A 307 -15.61 -2.98 -30.09
N ARG A 308 -16.06 -2.11 -29.18
CA ARG A 308 -15.53 -0.75 -29.03
C ARG A 308 -14.14 -0.70 -28.38
N GLN A 309 -13.76 -1.67 -27.54
CA GLN A 309 -12.44 -1.79 -26.91
C GLN A 309 -11.36 -2.41 -27.81
N GLY A 310 -11.72 -3.01 -28.95
CA GLY A 310 -10.78 -3.60 -29.92
C GLY A 310 -9.94 -2.58 -30.72
N LYS A 311 -10.17 -1.28 -30.55
CA LYS A 311 -9.19 -0.25 -30.89
C LYS A 311 -8.52 0.17 -29.59
N PRO A 312 -7.18 0.15 -29.48
CA PRO A 312 -6.50 0.48 -28.24
C PRO A 312 -6.97 1.88 -27.81
N VAL A 313 -7.77 1.89 -26.75
CA VAL A 313 -8.03 3.07 -25.98
C VAL A 313 -6.70 3.32 -25.28
N THR A 314 -5.91 4.22 -25.87
CA THR A 314 -4.94 5.01 -25.10
C THR A 314 -5.62 5.36 -23.79
N GLU A 315 -5.09 4.87 -22.68
CA GLU A 315 -5.50 5.34 -21.37
C GLU A 315 -5.61 6.87 -21.42
N PRO A 316 -6.67 7.48 -20.86
CA PRO A 316 -6.59 8.89 -20.58
C PRO A 316 -5.40 9.05 -19.63
N THR A 317 -4.34 9.65 -20.15
CA THR A 317 -3.13 10.03 -19.44
C THR A 317 -3.51 10.59 -18.08
N LYS A 318 -3.15 9.90 -17.00
CA LYS A 318 -2.89 10.58 -15.74
C LYS A 318 -1.75 11.54 -16.04
N ALA A 319 -2.07 12.83 -16.17
CA ALA A 319 -1.19 13.85 -16.72
C ALA A 319 0.07 14.17 -15.88
N ASN A 320 0.49 13.32 -14.93
CA ASN A 320 1.57 13.66 -13.99
C ASN A 320 2.65 12.59 -13.73
N ASP A 321 2.59 11.40 -14.36
CA ASP A 321 3.74 10.48 -14.32
C ASP A 321 4.46 10.52 -15.66
N ALA A 322 5.48 11.38 -15.74
CA ALA A 322 6.37 11.47 -16.88
C ALA A 322 7.48 10.40 -16.80
N ASN A 323 7.10 9.16 -16.49
CA ASN A 323 7.99 8.00 -16.53
C ASN A 323 7.89 7.37 -17.92
N LEU A 324 9.03 7.09 -18.54
CA LEU A 324 9.10 6.47 -19.86
C LEU A 324 8.72 5.00 -19.83
N GLY A 325 8.68 4.40 -18.63
CA GLY A 325 8.38 2.98 -18.45
C GLY A 325 9.53 2.07 -18.87
N LEU A 326 10.77 2.54 -18.70
CA LEU A 326 11.97 1.74 -18.96
C LEU A 326 12.06 0.57 -17.96
N THR A 327 12.46 -0.61 -18.43
CA THR A 327 12.73 -1.76 -17.56
C THR A 327 14.03 -1.59 -16.78
N ASP A 328 14.17 -2.27 -15.63
CA ASP A 328 15.41 -2.20 -14.82
C ASP A 328 16.68 -2.58 -15.61
N ASP A 329 16.54 -3.46 -16.61
CA ASP A 329 17.65 -3.90 -17.46
C ASP A 329 18.02 -2.82 -18.50
N GLU A 330 17.03 -2.15 -19.07
CA GLU A 330 17.21 -0.99 -19.97
C GLU A 330 17.81 0.20 -19.23
N VAL A 331 17.36 0.45 -18.00
CA VAL A 331 17.92 1.48 -17.11
C VAL A 331 19.39 1.20 -16.76
N ARG A 332 19.81 -0.07 -16.65
CA ARG A 332 21.23 -0.44 -16.43
C ARG A 332 22.09 -0.29 -17.68
N ASN A 333 21.53 -0.55 -18.86
CA ASN A 333 22.27 -0.50 -20.13
C ASN A 333 22.47 0.91 -20.68
N PHE A 334 21.74 1.91 -20.17
CA PHE A 334 21.89 3.31 -20.55
C PHE A 334 23.29 3.85 -20.14
N SER A 335 24.12 4.24 -21.12
CA SER A 335 25.46 4.78 -20.90
C SER A 335 25.59 6.21 -21.44
N LEU A 336 25.90 7.17 -20.56
CA LEU A 336 25.98 8.55 -20.97
C LEU A 336 27.26 8.85 -21.73
N PHE A 337 28.43 8.34 -21.34
CA PHE A 337 29.66 8.60 -22.10
C PHE A 337 29.55 8.11 -23.54
N ARG A 338 28.74 7.07 -23.80
CA ARG A 338 28.40 6.67 -25.15
C ARG A 338 27.62 7.76 -25.88
N ALA A 339 26.58 8.28 -25.25
CA ALA A 339 25.77 9.37 -25.77
C ALA A 339 26.58 10.69 -25.95
N ILE A 340 27.46 11.02 -25.00
CA ILE A 340 28.39 12.16 -25.06
C ILE A 340 29.40 11.98 -26.19
N ARG A 341 30.05 10.81 -26.29
CA ARG A 341 31.03 10.53 -27.35
C ARG A 341 30.38 10.64 -28.72
N ALA A 342 29.14 10.18 -28.87
CA ALA A 342 28.38 10.32 -30.10
C ALA A 342 27.99 11.77 -30.45
N GLN A 343 27.85 12.66 -29.46
CA GLN A 343 27.60 14.10 -29.66
C GLN A 343 28.87 14.92 -29.98
N LEU A 344 30.07 14.34 -29.89
CA LEU A 344 31.30 15.05 -30.23
C LEU A 344 31.34 15.38 -31.74
N PRO A 345 31.87 16.56 -32.14
CA PRO A 345 31.93 16.98 -33.55
C PRO A 345 32.74 16.03 -34.46
N GLY A 346 33.60 15.19 -33.87
CA GLY A 346 34.43 14.18 -34.56
C GLY A 346 33.96 12.73 -34.39
N ALA A 347 32.76 12.48 -33.88
CA ALA A 347 32.26 11.13 -33.63
C ALA A 347 32.14 10.31 -34.93
N THR A 348 32.66 9.08 -34.90
CA THR A 348 32.53 8.11 -35.99
C THR A 348 31.10 7.56 -36.07
N ASN A 349 30.70 7.06 -37.25
CA ASN A 349 29.36 6.48 -37.43
C ASN A 349 29.09 5.30 -36.46
N ALA A 350 30.13 4.53 -36.12
CA ALA A 350 30.03 3.44 -35.16
C ALA A 350 29.73 3.93 -33.73
N GLU A 351 30.28 5.07 -33.31
CA GLU A 351 29.98 5.67 -32.00
C GLU A 351 28.56 6.22 -31.93
N ARG A 352 28.03 6.74 -33.04
CA ARG A 352 26.64 7.19 -33.15
C ARG A 352 25.64 6.04 -33.13
N GLU A 353 25.98 4.94 -33.79
CA GLU A 353 25.15 3.73 -33.80
C GLU A 353 25.14 3.04 -32.43
N ALA A 354 26.29 3.00 -31.73
CA ALA A 354 26.37 2.46 -30.38
C ALA A 354 25.49 3.24 -29.38
N ALA A 355 25.31 4.55 -29.59
CA ALA A 355 24.52 5.46 -28.75
C ALA A 355 23.03 5.59 -29.17
N ALA A 356 22.56 4.80 -30.14
CA ALA A 356 21.22 4.95 -30.71
C ALA A 356 20.11 4.77 -29.66
N PHE A 357 20.31 3.84 -28.73
CA PHE A 357 19.39 3.58 -27.62
C PHE A 357 19.24 4.79 -26.69
N GLU A 358 20.34 5.44 -26.32
CA GLU A 358 20.33 6.61 -25.44
C GLU A 358 19.69 7.83 -26.11
N PHE A 359 19.88 8.00 -27.42
CA PHE A 359 19.21 9.06 -28.19
C PHE A 359 17.70 8.82 -28.34
N GLU A 360 17.27 7.58 -28.49
CA GLU A 360 15.85 7.21 -28.55
C GLU A 360 15.17 7.50 -27.21
N CYS A 361 15.78 7.08 -26.10
CA CYS A 361 15.30 7.38 -24.74
C CYS A 361 15.24 8.90 -24.48
N SER A 362 16.27 9.65 -24.88
CA SER A 362 16.29 11.11 -24.77
C SER A 362 15.20 11.77 -25.61
N THR A 363 14.96 11.30 -26.84
CA THR A 363 13.92 11.84 -27.72
C THR A 363 12.52 11.54 -27.18
N ALA A 364 12.32 10.34 -26.64
CA ALA A 364 11.07 9.95 -25.99
C ALA A 364 10.84 10.79 -24.71
N ALA A 365 11.88 11.04 -23.91
CA ALA A 365 11.83 11.98 -22.79
C ALA A 365 11.47 13.40 -23.26
N GLN A 366 12.13 13.93 -24.30
CA GLN A 366 11.84 15.28 -24.81
C GLN A 366 10.39 15.42 -25.29
N LYS A 367 9.84 14.38 -25.92
CA LYS A 367 8.41 14.32 -26.29
C LYS A 367 7.49 14.26 -25.07
N ALA A 368 7.82 13.43 -24.08
CA ALA A 368 7.03 13.27 -22.86
C ALA A 368 7.00 14.54 -22.00
N TYR A 369 8.14 15.23 -21.86
CA TYR A 369 8.26 16.48 -21.09
C TYR A 369 7.92 17.75 -21.91
N GLY A 370 7.66 17.62 -23.21
CA GLY A 370 7.33 18.75 -24.10
C GLY A 370 8.46 19.79 -24.24
N ARG A 371 9.72 19.40 -24.02
CA ARG A 371 10.88 20.31 -23.99
C ARG A 371 12.01 19.77 -24.86
N SER A 372 12.56 20.61 -25.72
CA SER A 372 13.75 20.28 -26.52
C SER A 372 15.02 20.59 -25.72
N ALA A 373 15.84 19.57 -25.45
CA ALA A 373 17.18 19.75 -24.89
C ALA A 373 18.20 19.96 -26.02
N LYS A 374 19.21 20.82 -25.80
CA LYS A 374 20.31 20.97 -26.77
C LYS A 374 21.29 19.78 -26.75
N GLY A 375 21.31 19.05 -25.63
CA GLY A 375 22.14 17.87 -25.41
C GLY A 375 21.32 16.59 -25.30
N ILE A 376 21.54 15.82 -24.23
CA ILE A 376 20.81 14.59 -23.93
C ILE A 376 19.93 14.85 -22.70
N LEU A 377 18.62 14.60 -22.83
CA LEU A 377 17.69 14.68 -21.72
C LEU A 377 17.62 13.30 -21.06
N ILE A 378 17.94 13.23 -19.76
CA ILE A 378 17.88 11.97 -19.04
C ILE A 378 16.45 11.76 -18.51
N PRO A 379 15.82 10.61 -18.80
CA PRO A 379 14.54 10.23 -18.21
C PRO A 379 14.58 10.17 -16.68
N SER A 380 13.48 10.50 -16.02
CA SER A 380 13.32 10.36 -14.56
C SER A 380 13.63 8.94 -14.06
N ASP A 381 13.32 7.91 -14.85
CA ASP A 381 13.57 6.50 -14.53
C ASP A 381 15.06 6.19 -14.33
N VAL A 382 15.94 6.81 -15.13
CA VAL A 382 17.40 6.61 -15.03
C VAL A 382 17.99 7.43 -13.87
N LEU A 383 17.44 8.61 -13.60
CA LEU A 383 17.85 9.45 -12.47
C LEU A 383 17.54 8.80 -11.11
N ALA A 384 16.43 8.05 -11.02
CA ALA A 384 16.04 7.32 -9.81
C ALA A 384 17.04 6.21 -9.42
N ARG A 385 17.87 5.74 -10.35
CA ARG A 385 18.94 4.75 -10.11
C ARG A 385 20.04 5.25 -9.16
N SER A 386 20.29 6.57 -9.09
CA SER A 386 21.37 7.18 -8.30
C SER A 386 21.04 7.28 -6.79
N LEU A 387 19.93 6.69 -6.34
CA LEU A 387 19.61 6.56 -4.91
C LEU A 387 19.58 5.08 -4.46
N PRO A 388 20.74 4.43 -4.23
CA PRO A 388 20.77 3.14 -3.53
C PRO A 388 20.36 3.34 -2.06
N LYS A 389 19.44 2.50 -1.57
CA LYS A 389 19.02 2.44 -0.16
C LYS A 389 19.68 1.29 0.62
N ASP A 390 20.73 0.69 0.07
CA ASP A 390 21.17 -0.65 0.48
C ASP A 390 22.70 -0.87 0.43
N ILE A 391 23.49 0.18 0.61
CA ILE A 391 24.95 0.06 0.87
C ILE A 391 25.32 0.84 2.14
N GLN A 392 24.87 0.35 3.30
CA GLN A 392 25.28 0.89 4.61
C GLN A 392 26.02 -0.09 5.53
N GLN A 393 26.34 -1.30 5.08
CA GLN A 393 27.15 -2.22 5.88
C GLN A 393 28.20 -2.96 5.08
N ARG A 394 29.41 -2.41 5.07
CA ARG A 394 30.65 -3.16 5.26
C ARG A 394 31.77 -2.18 5.58
N ALA A 395 32.15 -2.14 6.85
CA ALA A 395 33.19 -1.28 7.38
C ALA A 395 34.49 -2.05 7.63
N PHE A 396 35.60 -1.30 7.52
CA PHE A 396 36.96 -1.50 8.03
C PHE A 396 37.94 -2.47 7.34
N ASN A 397 38.97 -1.89 6.69
CA ASN A 397 40.33 -1.87 7.25
C ASN A 397 41.24 -0.79 6.63
N LEU A 398 42.21 -0.34 7.44
CA LEU A 398 43.10 0.83 7.30
C LEU A 398 44.10 0.82 6.13
N GLY A 399 44.48 2.02 5.69
CA GLY A 399 45.78 2.32 5.03
C GLY A 399 45.75 3.64 4.26
N GLY A 400 46.51 4.65 4.70
CA GLY A 400 46.34 6.07 4.29
C GLY A 400 47.09 6.56 3.05
N GLY A 401 46.88 7.84 2.73
CA GLY A 401 47.67 8.61 1.75
C GLY A 401 46.89 9.77 1.12
N THR A 402 47.37 10.99 1.36
CA THR A 402 46.84 12.31 0.95
C THR A 402 46.98 12.63 -0.55
N GLY A 403 46.07 13.46 -1.10
CA GLY A 403 46.42 14.42 -2.16
C GLY A 403 45.43 14.56 -3.33
N ALA A 404 44.95 15.78 -3.54
CA ALA A 404 43.95 16.18 -4.52
C ALA A 404 44.44 16.14 -5.99
N GLY A 405 43.53 15.77 -6.89
CA GLY A 405 43.41 16.33 -8.24
C GLY A 405 44.44 15.91 -9.32
N GLY A 406 45.36 14.99 -9.04
CA GLY A 406 46.38 14.53 -10.01
C GLY A 406 46.51 13.01 -10.16
N THR A 407 45.70 12.23 -9.46
CA THR A 407 45.98 10.80 -9.18
C THR A 407 45.07 9.82 -9.93
N LEU A 408 44.49 10.23 -11.06
CA LEU A 408 43.71 9.33 -11.94
C LEU A 408 44.50 8.88 -13.17
N LEU A 409 45.78 9.22 -13.27
CA LEU A 409 46.66 8.85 -14.38
C LEU A 409 47.84 8.03 -13.82
N GLY A 410 47.68 6.71 -13.78
CA GLY A 410 48.68 5.76 -13.28
C GLY A 410 48.24 4.31 -13.50
N THR A 411 49.21 3.43 -13.81
CA THR A 411 49.01 2.17 -14.56
C THR A 411 48.37 1.00 -13.81
N ASP A 412 47.81 1.18 -12.62
CA ASP A 412 47.05 0.12 -11.94
C ASP A 412 46.16 0.69 -10.81
N HIS A 413 45.13 1.45 -11.17
CA HIS A 413 44.16 1.96 -10.20
C HIS A 413 42.94 1.04 -10.11
N ARG A 414 42.69 0.55 -8.89
CA ARG A 414 41.46 -0.14 -8.50
C ARG A 414 40.32 0.87 -8.41
N GLY A 415 39.66 1.10 -9.55
CA GLY A 415 38.50 2.01 -9.65
C GLY A 415 37.35 1.64 -8.71
N ASP A 416 37.29 0.38 -8.28
CA ASP A 416 36.36 -0.15 -7.28
C ASP A 416 36.60 0.35 -5.84
N MET A 417 37.75 0.98 -5.57
CA MET A 417 38.11 1.49 -4.23
C MET A 417 38.25 3.02 -4.20
N PHE A 418 37.52 3.75 -5.05
CA PHE A 418 37.52 5.21 -5.01
C PHE A 418 36.96 5.73 -3.67
N ILE A 419 37.69 6.64 -3.01
CA ILE A 419 37.25 7.27 -1.77
C ILE A 419 36.47 8.54 -2.12
N GLU A 420 35.15 8.49 -1.98
CA GLU A 420 34.27 9.62 -2.24
C GLU A 420 34.42 10.73 -1.18
N LEU A 421 34.19 11.98 -1.61
CA LEU A 421 34.13 13.11 -0.70
C LEU A 421 32.88 12.99 0.18
N LEU A 422 33.07 13.05 1.50
CA LEU A 422 31.95 13.10 2.45
C LEU A 422 31.15 14.39 2.26
N ARG A 423 29.87 14.25 1.94
CA ARG A 423 28.92 15.35 1.73
C ARG A 423 27.77 15.27 2.72
N SER A 424 27.11 16.41 2.93
CA SER A 424 25.92 16.49 3.78
C SER A 424 24.77 15.67 3.17
N ARG A 425 23.94 15.07 4.01
CA ARG A 425 22.74 14.34 3.55
C ARG A 425 21.64 15.32 3.15
N THR A 426 20.99 15.11 2.00
CA THR A 426 19.79 15.88 1.63
C THR A 426 18.56 15.36 2.37
N THR A 427 17.70 16.26 2.85
CA THR A 427 16.53 15.91 3.68
C THR A 427 15.24 16.48 3.11
N ILE A 428 15.27 17.67 2.52
CA ILE A 428 14.06 18.35 2.06
C ILE A 428 13.37 17.58 0.93
N MET A 429 14.16 16.98 0.03
CA MET A 429 13.67 16.15 -1.07
C MET A 429 13.00 14.85 -0.59
N GLN A 430 13.40 14.33 0.57
CA GLN A 430 12.83 13.12 1.16
C GLN A 430 11.58 13.41 1.99
N LEU A 431 11.52 14.61 2.57
CA LEU A 431 10.44 15.03 3.46
C LEU A 431 9.28 15.74 2.73
N GLY A 432 9.59 16.47 1.66
CA GLY A 432 8.64 17.23 0.86
C GLY A 432 7.93 16.42 -0.21
N ARG A 433 6.75 16.89 -0.63
CA ARG A 433 6.01 16.32 -1.74
C ARG A 433 6.52 16.88 -3.06
N HIS A 434 7.03 16.03 -3.93
CA HIS A 434 7.48 16.43 -5.26
C HIS A 434 6.31 16.48 -6.25
N MET A 435 6.33 17.48 -7.12
CA MET A 435 5.49 17.61 -8.30
C MET A 435 6.40 17.72 -9.52
N SER A 436 6.45 16.66 -10.33
CA SER A 436 7.23 16.58 -11.56
C SER A 436 6.38 16.89 -12.80
N GLY A 437 7.02 17.04 -13.96
CA GLY A 437 6.32 17.18 -15.25
C GLY A 437 5.62 18.53 -15.45
N LEU A 438 5.98 19.53 -14.66
CA LEU A 438 5.35 20.85 -14.73
C LEU A 438 5.77 21.60 -16.01
N VAL A 439 4.80 22.25 -16.66
CA VAL A 439 5.00 23.09 -17.85
C VAL A 439 4.46 24.48 -17.57
N GLY A 440 5.31 25.50 -17.68
CA GLY A 440 4.95 26.89 -17.36
C GLY A 440 4.80 27.17 -15.87
N ASN A 441 4.25 28.33 -15.52
CA ASN A 441 4.00 28.69 -14.12
C ASN A 441 2.80 27.89 -13.59
N VAL A 442 2.87 27.49 -12.33
CA VAL A 442 1.82 26.68 -11.69
C VAL A 442 1.22 27.49 -10.55
N GLU A 443 -0.09 27.65 -10.56
CA GLU A 443 -0.83 28.33 -9.50
C GLU A 443 -1.64 27.33 -8.68
N ILE A 444 -1.50 27.39 -7.36
CA ILE A 444 -2.23 26.55 -6.42
C ILE A 444 -3.23 27.46 -5.67
N PRO A 445 -4.54 27.26 -5.87
CA PRO A 445 -5.55 28.00 -5.10
C PRO A 445 -5.55 27.51 -3.64
N LYS A 446 -5.62 28.46 -2.71
CA LYS A 446 -5.73 28.22 -1.26
C LYS A 446 -7.02 28.87 -0.74
N ALA A 447 -7.77 28.19 0.12
CA ALA A 447 -8.84 28.85 0.87
C ALA A 447 -8.22 29.62 2.06
N THR A 448 -8.46 30.93 2.15
CA THR A 448 -7.90 31.79 3.22
C THR A 448 -8.91 32.10 4.32
N GLY A 449 -10.21 31.83 4.08
CA GLY A 449 -11.25 31.97 5.09
C GLY A 449 -12.44 31.07 4.79
N GLY A 450 -12.95 30.40 5.84
CA GLY A 450 -14.14 29.55 5.77
C GLY A 450 -15.44 30.32 6.07
N ALA A 451 -16.56 29.63 5.92
CA ALA A 451 -17.86 30.15 6.35
C ALA A 451 -17.91 30.22 7.89
N THR A 452 -18.40 31.33 8.44
CA THR A 452 -18.55 31.53 9.88
C THR A 452 -19.99 31.24 10.28
N ALA A 453 -20.18 30.41 11.30
CA ALA A 453 -21.49 30.15 11.88
C ALA A 453 -21.85 31.25 12.89
N TYR A 454 -23.09 31.73 12.83
CA TYR A 454 -23.63 32.71 13.78
C TYR A 454 -24.75 32.07 14.58
N TRP A 455 -24.79 32.34 15.89
CA TRP A 455 -25.96 32.05 16.72
C TRP A 455 -26.97 33.17 16.52
N VAL A 456 -28.18 32.82 16.10
CA VAL A 456 -29.20 33.79 15.70
C VAL A 456 -30.39 33.71 16.66
N GLY A 457 -30.91 34.88 17.05
CA GLY A 457 -32.09 35.01 17.89
C GLY A 457 -33.40 34.77 17.12
N GLU A 458 -34.51 34.65 17.84
CA GLU A 458 -35.82 34.46 17.21
C GLU A 458 -36.22 35.71 16.39
N GLY A 459 -36.31 35.55 15.07
CA GLY A 459 -36.71 36.61 14.14
C GLY A 459 -35.57 37.36 13.43
N GLU A 460 -34.31 37.01 13.70
CA GLU A 460 -33.14 37.61 13.03
C GLU A 460 -32.68 36.76 11.84
N ASP A 461 -32.13 37.41 10.81
CA ASP A 461 -31.54 36.72 9.65
C ASP A 461 -30.07 36.35 9.93
N VAL A 462 -29.64 35.19 9.44
CA VAL A 462 -28.23 34.76 9.51
C VAL A 462 -27.39 35.62 8.55
N THR A 463 -26.38 36.31 9.05
CA THR A 463 -25.41 37.03 8.20
C THR A 463 -24.70 36.05 7.26
N GLY A 464 -24.75 36.31 5.95
CA GLY A 464 -24.03 35.50 4.96
C GLY A 464 -22.51 35.64 5.10
N SER A 465 -21.81 34.51 5.18
CA SER A 465 -20.34 34.47 5.13
C SER A 465 -19.87 33.90 3.79
N ASN A 466 -19.06 34.65 3.06
CA ASN A 466 -18.46 34.17 1.80
C ASN A 466 -17.05 33.62 2.07
N PRO A 467 -16.71 32.41 1.59
CA PRO A 467 -15.34 31.91 1.68
C PRO A 467 -14.41 32.77 0.81
N THR A 468 -13.22 33.09 1.32
CA THR A 468 -12.19 33.81 0.55
C THR A 468 -11.14 32.84 0.03
N THR A 469 -10.67 33.07 -1.19
CA THR A 469 -9.62 32.27 -1.83
C THR A 469 -8.40 33.14 -2.11
N GLY A 470 -7.22 32.66 -1.73
CA GLY A 470 -5.92 33.14 -2.17
C GLY A 470 -5.27 32.22 -3.20
N GLN A 471 -4.11 32.60 -3.72
CA GLN A 471 -3.35 31.81 -4.68
C GLN A 471 -1.86 31.83 -4.30
N ARG A 472 -1.17 30.72 -4.55
CA ARG A 472 0.29 30.60 -4.44
C ARG A 472 0.86 30.20 -5.80
N GLU A 473 1.82 30.95 -6.31
CA GLU A 473 2.44 30.72 -7.62
C GLU A 473 3.83 30.06 -7.46
N LEU A 474 4.10 29.07 -8.31
CA LEU A 474 5.37 28.36 -8.47
C LEU A 474 6.00 28.75 -9.81
N LYS A 475 7.27 29.17 -9.80
CA LYS A 475 8.01 29.60 -11.01
C LYS A 475 9.30 28.80 -11.17
N PRO A 476 9.63 28.33 -12.39
CA PRO A 476 10.87 27.58 -12.60
C PRO A 476 12.10 28.45 -12.32
N LYS A 477 12.95 28.01 -11.40
CA LYS A 477 14.26 28.62 -11.12
C LYS A 477 15.37 27.60 -11.37
N THR A 478 16.32 27.96 -12.22
CA THR A 478 17.37 27.05 -12.68
C THR A 478 18.56 27.03 -11.74
N VAL A 479 18.93 25.85 -11.26
CA VAL A 479 20.25 25.55 -10.69
C VAL A 479 21.09 24.83 -11.72
N GLY A 480 22.38 25.16 -11.81
CA GLY A 480 23.29 24.50 -12.73
C GLY A 480 24.61 24.13 -12.06
N SER A 481 25.16 22.98 -12.45
CA SER A 481 26.51 22.53 -12.08
C SER A 481 27.32 22.24 -13.33
N ARG A 482 28.64 22.43 -13.27
CA ARG A 482 29.54 22.13 -14.38
C ARG A 482 30.76 21.37 -13.89
N VAL A 483 31.18 20.37 -14.66
CA VAL A 483 32.41 19.61 -14.43
C VAL A 483 33.23 19.62 -15.72
N ASP A 484 34.52 19.89 -15.56
CA ASP A 484 35.49 19.94 -16.65
C ASP A 484 36.28 18.62 -16.64
N ILE A 485 36.14 17.81 -17.69
CA ILE A 485 36.81 16.53 -17.88
C ILE A 485 38.04 16.73 -18.78
N THR A 486 39.18 16.20 -18.36
CA THR A 486 40.42 16.27 -19.17
C THR A 486 40.42 15.22 -20.28
N ARG A 487 41.16 15.49 -21.37
CA ARG A 487 41.31 14.56 -22.50
C ARG A 487 41.77 13.16 -22.08
N SER A 488 42.76 13.10 -21.19
CA SER A 488 43.34 11.84 -20.73
C SER A 488 42.35 11.02 -19.91
N LEU A 489 41.53 11.68 -19.06
CA LEU A 489 40.45 11.02 -18.33
C LEU A 489 39.40 10.47 -19.30
N LEU A 490 39.02 11.22 -20.34
CA LEU A 490 38.04 10.75 -21.33
C LEU A 490 38.52 9.54 -22.16
N GLN A 491 39.82 9.42 -22.39
CA GLN A 491 40.44 8.31 -23.12
C GLN A 491 40.70 7.07 -22.26
N GLN A 492 40.91 7.24 -20.96
CA GLN A 492 41.26 6.16 -20.03
C GLN A 492 40.15 5.81 -19.03
N ALA A 493 39.01 6.52 -19.07
CA ALA A 493 37.90 6.29 -18.16
C ALA A 493 37.33 4.87 -18.32
N SER A 494 37.33 4.14 -17.20
CA SER A 494 36.48 2.97 -17.00
C SER A 494 35.03 3.41 -16.73
N PRO A 495 34.03 2.52 -16.91
CA PRO A 495 32.63 2.79 -16.53
C PRO A 495 32.43 3.27 -15.08
N ASP A 496 33.36 2.94 -14.18
CA ASP A 496 33.33 3.37 -12.77
C ASP A 496 33.68 4.86 -12.63
N ALA A 497 34.64 5.37 -13.42
CA ALA A 497 34.98 6.79 -13.45
C ALA A 497 33.84 7.65 -14.02
N GLU A 498 32.99 7.07 -14.89
CA GLU A 498 31.77 7.70 -15.39
C GLU A 498 30.75 7.90 -14.27
N SER A 499 30.43 6.81 -13.56
CA SER A 499 29.45 6.82 -12.47
C SER A 499 29.87 7.79 -11.37
N LEU A 500 31.18 7.92 -11.13
CA LEU A 500 31.70 8.88 -10.17
C LEU A 500 31.44 10.36 -10.56
N VAL A 501 31.76 10.74 -11.80
CA VAL A 501 31.50 12.12 -12.27
C VAL A 501 30.00 12.42 -12.24
N TRP A 502 29.19 11.40 -12.48
CA TRP A 502 27.74 11.50 -12.39
C TRP A 502 27.22 11.77 -10.99
N ASP A 503 27.61 10.92 -10.05
CA ASP A 503 27.17 11.04 -8.68
C ASP A 503 27.66 12.37 -8.09
N ASP A 504 28.83 12.86 -8.50
CA ASP A 504 29.33 14.18 -8.12
C ASP A 504 28.41 15.33 -8.58
N ILE A 505 28.02 15.35 -9.86
CA ILE A 505 27.14 16.38 -10.43
C ILE A 505 25.75 16.32 -9.76
N ASN A 506 25.18 15.12 -9.67
CA ASN A 506 23.86 14.91 -9.09
C ASN A 506 23.82 15.31 -7.62
N GLN A 507 24.81 14.89 -6.83
CA GLN A 507 24.92 15.26 -5.42
C GLN A 507 25.13 16.77 -5.25
N ALA A 508 25.96 17.41 -6.08
CA ALA A 508 26.17 18.86 -6.01
C ALA A 508 24.88 19.65 -6.26
N ILE A 509 24.08 19.24 -7.25
CA ILE A 509 22.78 19.83 -7.53
C ILE A 509 21.81 19.54 -6.38
N ALA A 510 21.72 18.29 -5.92
CA ALA A 510 20.84 17.91 -4.83
C ALA A 510 21.12 18.71 -3.55
N LEU A 511 22.39 18.93 -3.20
CA LEU A 511 22.80 19.76 -2.07
C LEU A 511 22.43 21.23 -2.25
N ALA A 512 22.59 21.77 -3.45
CA ALA A 512 22.22 23.16 -3.74
C ALA A 512 20.70 23.37 -3.61
N ILE A 513 19.91 22.42 -4.12
CA ILE A 513 18.44 22.40 -4.00
C ILE A 513 18.04 22.28 -2.52
N ASP A 514 18.64 21.36 -1.78
CA ASP A 514 18.34 21.15 -0.36
C ASP A 514 18.60 22.40 0.49
N LYS A 515 19.76 23.02 0.31
CA LYS A 515 20.10 24.27 1.01
C LYS A 515 19.20 25.43 0.60
N ALA A 516 18.83 25.52 -0.68
CA ALA A 516 17.89 26.52 -1.16
C ALA A 516 16.48 26.33 -0.57
N GLY A 517 16.06 25.10 -0.31
CA GLY A 517 14.76 24.84 0.31
C GLY A 517 14.67 25.31 1.77
N TYR A 518 15.76 25.25 2.54
CA TYR A 518 15.78 25.79 3.91
C TYR A 518 16.09 27.29 3.98
N TYR A 519 17.11 27.74 3.25
CA TYR A 519 17.72 29.08 3.40
C TYR A 519 17.64 29.96 2.15
N GLY A 520 16.98 29.50 1.09
CA GLY A 520 16.88 30.23 -0.16
C GLY A 520 16.36 31.64 0.04
N SER A 521 17.06 32.63 -0.52
CA SER A 521 16.76 34.04 -0.29
C SER A 521 15.49 34.52 -0.99
N GLY A 522 14.95 33.76 -1.95
CA GLY A 522 13.89 34.22 -2.86
C GLY A 522 14.31 35.33 -3.84
N THR A 523 15.56 35.79 -3.74
CA THR A 523 16.16 36.82 -4.60
C THR A 523 17.30 36.21 -5.42
N ALA A 524 17.90 36.97 -6.34
CA ALA A 524 19.01 36.49 -7.18
C ALA A 524 18.69 35.16 -7.92
N LYS A 525 17.43 34.98 -8.34
CA LYS A 525 16.92 33.78 -9.02
C LYS A 525 16.96 32.49 -8.17
N GLN A 526 17.11 32.61 -6.85
CA GLN A 526 17.02 31.47 -5.94
C GLN A 526 15.57 31.20 -5.50
N PRO A 527 15.19 29.94 -5.27
CA PRO A 527 13.97 29.60 -4.55
C PRO A 527 13.85 30.31 -3.20
N LEU A 528 12.62 30.54 -2.74
CA LEU A 528 12.38 31.09 -1.41
C LEU A 528 12.37 29.93 -0.41
N GLY A 529 13.33 29.91 0.51
CA GLY A 529 13.46 28.86 1.50
C GLY A 529 12.57 29.07 2.72
N LEU A 530 12.37 28.00 3.48
CA LEU A 530 11.52 27.97 4.68
C LEU A 530 11.86 29.11 5.66
N LYS A 531 13.14 29.35 5.99
CA LYS A 531 13.53 30.40 6.95
C LYS A 531 13.09 31.81 6.54
N ASN A 532 12.99 32.06 5.23
CA ASN A 532 12.70 33.39 4.68
C ASN A 532 11.24 33.54 4.24
N MET A 533 10.42 32.49 4.35
CA MET A 533 9.02 32.54 3.94
C MET A 533 8.18 33.26 5.00
N SER A 534 7.34 34.21 4.57
CA SER A 534 6.47 34.94 5.49
C SER A 534 5.35 34.05 6.05
N GLY A 535 4.94 34.29 7.29
CA GLY A 535 3.85 33.54 7.93
C GLY A 535 4.23 32.18 8.52
N ILE A 536 5.53 31.85 8.59
CA ILE A 536 6.03 30.69 9.34
C ILE A 536 6.34 31.13 10.77
N ASN A 537 5.93 30.33 11.75
CA ASN A 537 6.17 30.60 13.16
C ASN A 537 7.66 30.54 13.49
N ALA A 538 8.15 31.57 14.18
CA ALA A 538 9.54 31.73 14.56
C ALA A 538 9.67 31.66 16.08
N VAL A 539 10.19 30.55 16.62
CA VAL A 539 10.43 30.41 18.06
C VAL A 539 11.82 30.93 18.42
N PRO A 540 11.93 31.96 19.28
CA PRO A 540 13.22 32.50 19.68
C PRO A 540 13.86 31.61 20.75
N PHE A 541 15.03 31.03 20.45
CA PHE A 541 15.84 30.32 21.43
C PHE A 541 16.70 31.31 22.23
N SER A 542 16.78 31.09 23.54
CA SER A 542 17.60 31.84 24.49
C SER A 542 19.11 31.69 24.22
N ALA A 543 19.52 30.52 23.72
CA ALA A 543 20.90 30.21 23.35
C ALA A 543 20.97 29.48 21.99
N ALA A 544 22.18 29.28 21.48
CA ALA A 544 22.38 28.49 20.26
C ALA A 544 21.95 27.01 20.45
N ASN A 545 21.95 26.54 21.70
CA ASN A 545 21.44 25.23 22.08
C ASN A 545 20.12 25.43 22.84
N PRO A 546 18.97 25.03 22.28
CA PRO A 546 17.67 25.16 22.92
C PRO A 546 17.46 24.12 24.04
N SER A 547 16.74 24.53 25.06
CA SER A 547 16.18 23.70 26.13
C SER A 547 15.00 22.85 25.64
N TYR A 548 14.63 21.84 26.41
CA TYR A 548 13.45 21.01 26.10
C TYR A 548 12.15 21.83 25.99
N ALA A 549 11.99 22.85 26.84
CA ALA A 549 10.81 23.71 26.82
C ALA A 549 10.66 24.47 25.49
N GLU A 550 11.77 24.90 24.88
CA GLU A 550 11.76 25.59 23.59
C GLU A 550 11.38 24.64 22.43
N PHE A 551 11.76 23.35 22.49
CA PHE A 551 11.27 22.36 21.51
C PHE A 551 9.76 22.12 21.63
N VAL A 552 9.22 22.13 22.86
CA VAL A 552 7.78 22.00 23.13
C VAL A 552 7.02 23.27 22.72
N ASP A 553 7.64 24.45 22.85
CA ASP A 553 7.04 25.70 22.35
C ASP A 553 6.87 25.65 20.82
N MET A 554 7.84 25.13 20.07
CA MET A 554 7.69 24.92 18.62
C MET A 554 6.48 24.03 18.27
N GLU A 555 6.23 22.98 19.05
CA GLU A 555 5.02 22.16 18.90
C GLU A 555 3.75 22.95 19.23
N SER A 556 3.79 23.70 20.33
CA SER A 556 2.67 24.49 20.82
C SER A 556 2.23 25.55 19.81
N GLN A 557 3.17 26.20 19.10
CA GLN A 557 2.84 27.17 18.04
C GLN A 557 2.11 26.51 16.86
N ILE A 558 2.58 25.36 16.38
CA ILE A 558 1.90 24.64 15.27
C ILE A 558 0.53 24.12 15.71
N ALA A 559 0.42 23.64 16.95
CA ALA A 559 -0.84 23.18 17.51
C ALA A 559 -1.85 24.33 17.69
N ALA A 560 -1.39 25.52 18.10
CA ALA A 560 -2.24 26.70 18.22
C ALA A 560 -2.86 27.12 16.87
N ASP A 561 -2.13 26.92 15.77
CA ASP A 561 -2.62 27.18 14.42
C ASP A 561 -3.44 26.04 13.81
N ASN A 562 -3.76 24.99 14.59
CA ASN A 562 -4.48 23.79 14.16
C ASN A 562 -3.80 23.05 12.99
N ALA A 563 -2.48 23.17 12.86
CA ALA A 563 -1.70 22.50 11.83
C ALA A 563 -0.95 21.25 12.33
N ASN A 564 -1.25 20.82 13.56
CA ASN A 564 -0.68 19.61 14.16
C ASN A 564 -1.26 18.35 13.48
N VAL A 565 -0.39 17.55 12.87
CA VAL A 565 -0.74 16.30 12.18
C VAL A 565 0.27 15.20 12.52
N ASN A 566 -0.14 13.93 12.37
CA ASN A 566 0.67 12.77 12.77
C ASN A 566 2.01 12.59 12.00
N SER A 567 2.29 13.38 10.96
CA SER A 567 3.49 13.27 10.11
C SER A 567 4.59 14.31 10.39
N MET A 568 4.53 15.02 11.52
CA MET A 568 5.51 16.06 11.86
C MET A 568 6.92 15.51 12.09
N ALA A 569 7.94 16.30 11.76
CA ALA A 569 9.35 15.95 11.93
C ALA A 569 10.15 17.13 12.47
N TYR A 570 11.20 16.87 13.24
CA TYR A 570 12.27 17.83 13.51
C TYR A 570 13.42 17.63 12.52
N VAL A 571 13.96 18.72 11.97
CA VAL A 571 15.18 18.72 11.15
C VAL A 571 16.23 19.59 11.83
N MET A 572 17.40 19.02 12.09
CA MET A 572 18.50 19.71 12.79
C MET A 572 19.87 19.19 12.36
N ASN A 573 20.95 19.86 12.76
CA ASN A 573 22.31 19.45 12.44
C ASN A 573 22.87 18.38 13.40
N ALA A 574 24.02 17.79 13.05
CA ALA A 574 24.64 16.75 13.87
C ALA A 574 25.12 17.26 15.25
N LEU A 575 25.49 18.54 15.37
CA LEU A 575 25.90 19.14 16.64
C LEU A 575 24.72 19.30 17.59
N MET A 576 23.56 19.70 17.08
CA MET A 576 22.30 19.78 17.81
C MET A 576 21.86 18.41 18.32
N ARG A 577 22.05 17.35 17.51
CA ARG A 577 21.85 15.96 17.96
C ARG A 577 22.75 15.63 19.14
N GLY A 578 24.02 16.01 19.09
CA GLY A 578 24.97 15.83 20.18
C GLY A 578 24.48 16.49 21.47
N HIS A 579 24.04 17.74 21.37
CA HIS A 579 23.43 18.47 22.48
C HIS A 579 22.18 17.77 23.04
N CYS A 580 21.25 17.35 22.20
CA CYS A 580 20.02 16.67 22.63
C CYS A 580 20.30 15.35 23.37
N LYS A 581 21.41 14.66 23.03
CA LYS A 581 21.83 13.43 23.71
C LYS A 581 22.47 13.65 25.08
N THR A 582 22.98 14.85 25.36
CA THR A 582 23.65 15.15 26.64
C THR A 582 22.79 15.95 27.60
N THR A 583 21.76 16.64 27.09
CA THR A 583 20.95 17.58 27.87
C THR A 583 19.75 16.89 28.50
N PRO A 584 19.52 17.01 29.82
CA PRO A 584 18.37 16.41 30.49
C PRO A 584 17.05 17.12 30.16
N ARG A 585 15.96 16.36 30.08
CA ARG A 585 14.61 16.85 29.71
C ARG A 585 13.96 17.70 30.81
N PHE A 586 14.13 17.33 32.07
CA PHE A 586 13.42 17.92 33.23
C PHE A 586 14.35 18.54 34.30
N GLY A 587 15.61 18.83 33.95
CA GLY A 587 16.60 19.39 34.89
C GLY A 587 17.47 18.32 35.57
N SER A 588 17.98 18.60 36.78
CA SER A 588 18.94 17.73 37.47
C SER A 588 18.26 16.55 38.17
N GLY A 589 18.68 15.32 37.86
CA GLY A 589 18.33 14.12 38.62
C GLY A 589 17.42 13.10 37.92
N THR A 590 17.21 13.19 36.60
CA THR A 590 16.45 12.18 35.85
C THR A 590 17.29 11.69 34.66
N GLU A 591 17.35 10.39 34.43
CA GLU A 591 18.17 9.72 33.39
C GLU A 591 17.66 9.98 31.95
N SER A 592 16.64 10.82 31.77
CA SER A 592 16.03 11.09 30.47
C SER A 592 16.61 12.35 29.83
N VAL A 593 17.32 12.16 28.73
CA VAL A 593 17.82 13.24 27.87
C VAL A 593 16.76 13.66 26.85
N ILE A 594 16.95 14.82 26.20
CA ILE A 594 16.02 15.32 25.17
C ILE A 594 15.89 14.33 24.00
N TRP A 595 17.00 13.68 23.65
CA TRP A 595 17.05 12.66 22.61
C TRP A 595 16.61 11.29 23.14
N GLU A 596 15.44 10.83 22.72
CA GLU A 596 14.88 9.56 23.20
C GLU A 596 15.63 8.36 22.60
N SER A 597 15.59 7.20 23.27
CA SER A 597 16.27 5.96 22.82
C SER A 597 15.77 5.48 21.46
N SER A 598 14.52 5.80 21.11
CA SER A 598 13.88 5.58 19.80
C SER A 598 14.39 6.49 18.68
N GLY A 599 15.30 7.44 18.96
CA GLY A 599 15.76 8.39 17.95
C GLY A 599 14.79 9.56 17.69
N THR A 600 13.83 9.76 18.58
CA THR A 600 12.83 10.83 18.52
C THR A 600 13.20 11.99 19.44
N VAL A 601 12.67 13.17 19.13
CA VAL A 601 12.68 14.33 20.02
C VAL A 601 11.23 14.72 20.24
N ASN A 602 10.83 14.80 21.51
CA ASN A 602 9.45 15.11 21.88
C ASN A 602 8.42 14.14 21.25
N GLY A 603 8.77 12.86 21.10
CA GLY A 603 7.92 11.86 20.44
C GLY A 603 7.83 11.94 18.91
N TYR A 604 8.44 12.94 18.26
CA TYR A 604 8.42 13.10 16.80
C TYR A 604 9.70 12.59 16.14
N ARG A 605 9.59 12.17 14.87
CA ARG A 605 10.73 11.73 14.06
C ARG A 605 11.74 12.85 13.89
N THR A 606 13.02 12.50 13.83
CA THR A 606 14.11 13.46 13.65
C THR A 606 14.91 13.14 12.39
N GLU A 607 15.21 14.16 11.60
CA GLU A 607 16.10 14.07 10.45
C GLU A 607 17.35 14.92 10.72
N ILE A 608 18.51 14.31 10.54
CA ILE A 608 19.79 14.97 10.77
C ILE A 608 20.45 15.32 9.44
N THR A 609 20.79 16.59 9.26
CA THR A 609 21.61 17.07 8.15
C THR A 609 22.46 18.28 8.53
N ASN A 610 23.72 18.28 8.07
CA ASN A 610 24.63 19.41 8.22
C ASN A 610 24.38 20.53 7.20
N GLN A 611 23.27 20.46 6.45
CA GLN A 611 22.77 21.58 5.64
C GLN A 611 22.06 22.63 6.50
N ILE A 612 21.58 22.24 7.68
CA ILE A 612 21.04 23.17 8.69
C ILE A 612 22.19 23.89 9.40
N GLU A 613 22.10 25.21 9.50
CA GLU A 613 23.05 26.04 10.23
C GLU A 613 23.03 25.71 11.73
N ASN A 614 24.17 25.90 12.40
CA ASN A 614 24.26 25.55 13.80
C ASN A 614 23.37 26.46 14.67
N GLY A 615 22.52 25.84 15.48
CA GLY A 615 21.56 26.53 16.35
C GLY A 615 20.19 26.83 15.72
N ASP A 616 20.00 26.47 14.44
CA ASP A 616 18.69 26.46 13.81
C ASP A 616 18.05 25.07 13.93
N VAL A 617 16.73 25.05 14.11
CA VAL A 617 15.91 23.83 14.09
C VAL A 617 14.65 24.10 13.27
N PHE A 618 14.25 23.16 12.42
CA PHE A 618 12.96 23.22 11.72
C PHE A 618 12.04 22.14 12.27
N PHE A 619 10.77 22.44 12.46
CA PHE A 619 9.76 21.51 12.93
C PHE A 619 8.46 21.65 12.14
N GLY A 620 7.74 20.55 11.92
CA GLY A 620 6.37 20.59 11.41
C GLY A 620 6.10 19.56 10.32
N ASN A 621 5.01 19.78 9.58
CA ASN A 621 4.56 18.88 8.54
C ASN A 621 5.18 19.19 7.17
N PHE A 622 6.32 18.56 6.89
CA PHE A 622 6.98 18.74 5.58
C PHE A 622 6.18 18.19 4.39
N ASN A 623 5.12 17.40 4.58
CA ASN A 623 4.27 16.98 3.46
C ASN A 623 3.47 18.15 2.84
N ASP A 624 3.33 19.26 3.58
CA ASP A 624 2.76 20.50 3.05
C ASP A 624 3.75 21.32 2.22
N LEU A 625 5.04 20.96 2.25
CA LEU A 625 6.06 21.50 1.35
C LEU A 625 5.95 20.82 -0.01
N ILE A 626 5.53 21.60 -1.00
CA ILE A 626 5.52 21.19 -2.40
C ILE A 626 6.84 21.61 -3.03
N ILE A 627 7.51 20.65 -3.65
CA ILE A 627 8.72 20.83 -4.44
C ILE A 627 8.33 20.69 -5.90
N GLY A 628 8.30 21.81 -6.64
CA GLY A 628 8.06 21.81 -8.07
C GLY A 628 9.34 21.50 -8.82
N LEU A 629 9.34 20.45 -9.65
CA LEU A 629 10.44 20.12 -10.56
C LEU A 629 9.93 20.25 -12.01
N TRP A 630 10.56 21.13 -12.77
CA TRP A 630 10.23 21.35 -14.18
C TRP A 630 11.16 20.54 -15.06
N GLY A 631 10.65 19.41 -15.56
CA GLY A 631 11.42 18.47 -16.40
C GLY A 631 12.51 17.70 -15.63
N GLY A 632 13.16 16.80 -16.36
CA GLY A 632 14.34 16.07 -15.87
C GLY A 632 15.62 16.91 -15.93
N LEU A 633 16.72 16.32 -15.45
CA LEU A 633 18.04 16.93 -15.50
C LEU A 633 18.49 17.12 -16.97
N ASP A 634 18.69 18.36 -17.39
CA ASP A 634 19.18 18.70 -18.73
C ASP A 634 20.71 18.72 -18.72
N LEU A 635 21.32 17.84 -19.51
CA LEU A 635 22.77 17.76 -19.63
C LEU A 635 23.22 18.18 -21.00
N THR A 636 24.05 19.21 -21.00
CA THR A 636 24.68 19.74 -22.19
C THR A 636 26.19 19.48 -22.14
N VAL A 637 26.67 18.88 -23.23
CA VAL A 637 28.09 18.64 -23.45
C VAL A 637 28.64 19.80 -24.25
N ASP A 638 29.67 20.45 -23.72
CA ASP A 638 30.39 21.52 -24.38
C ASP A 638 31.82 21.06 -24.72
N PRO A 639 32.07 20.63 -25.98
CA PRO A 639 33.39 20.26 -26.45
C PRO A 639 34.23 21.47 -26.91
N TYR A 640 33.66 22.68 -26.95
CA TYR A 640 34.31 23.85 -27.53
C TYR A 640 35.03 24.69 -26.48
N SER A 641 34.46 24.85 -25.28
CA SER A 641 35.08 25.68 -24.22
C SER A 641 36.47 25.20 -23.79
N LEU A 642 36.77 23.91 -23.97
CA LEU A 642 38.06 23.30 -23.61
C LEU A 642 38.80 22.76 -24.85
N SER A 643 38.53 23.30 -26.04
CA SER A 643 39.13 22.84 -27.29
C SER A 643 40.66 22.94 -27.29
N SER A 644 41.22 23.95 -26.60
CA SER A 644 42.67 24.17 -26.49
C SER A 644 43.40 23.08 -25.72
N SER A 645 42.74 22.47 -24.72
CA SER A 645 43.28 21.37 -23.91
C SER A 645 42.76 19.99 -24.36
N GLY A 646 41.85 19.96 -25.34
CA GLY A 646 41.15 18.75 -25.77
C GLY A 646 40.25 18.15 -24.69
N GLY A 647 39.91 18.93 -23.66
CA GLY A 647 38.98 18.52 -22.60
C GLY A 647 37.52 18.70 -23.02
N LEU A 648 36.62 18.20 -22.19
CA LEU A 648 35.18 18.24 -22.39
C LEU A 648 34.51 18.81 -21.15
N ARG A 649 33.58 19.74 -21.32
CA ARG A 649 32.78 20.26 -20.21
C ARG A 649 31.40 19.61 -20.23
N ILE A 650 30.95 19.12 -19.09
CA ILE A 650 29.56 18.71 -18.87
C ILE A 650 28.89 19.78 -18.02
N VAL A 651 27.74 20.27 -18.48
CA VAL A 651 26.91 21.21 -17.73
C VAL A 651 25.55 20.59 -17.53
N ALA A 652 25.11 20.54 -16.28
CA ALA A 652 23.81 20.02 -15.89
C ALA A 652 22.94 21.16 -15.37
N PHE A 653 21.67 21.20 -15.79
CA PHE A 653 20.68 22.18 -15.36
C PHE A 653 19.44 21.47 -14.80
N GLN A 654 18.94 21.96 -13.67
CA GLN A 654 17.68 21.53 -13.08
C GLN A 654 16.84 22.74 -12.73
N ASP A 655 15.57 22.73 -13.10
CA ASP A 655 14.61 23.78 -12.72
C ASP A 655 13.80 23.32 -11.50
N VAL A 656 13.77 24.15 -10.45
CA VAL A 656 13.11 23.85 -9.17
C VAL A 656 12.53 25.09 -8.50
N ASP A 657 11.50 24.93 -7.68
CA ASP A 657 10.95 25.96 -6.78
C ASP A 657 10.20 25.30 -5.62
N PHE A 658 9.99 26.06 -4.54
CA PHE A 658 9.37 25.57 -3.32
C PHE A 658 8.16 26.42 -2.94
N VAL A 659 7.10 25.75 -2.49
CA VAL A 659 5.93 26.43 -1.93
C VAL A 659 5.34 25.61 -0.79
N LEU A 660 4.86 26.29 0.26
CA LEU A 660 4.08 25.65 1.31
C LEU A 660 2.59 25.78 1.03
N ARG A 661 1.84 24.70 1.22
CA ARG A 661 0.36 24.71 1.21
C ARG A 661 -0.18 25.59 2.35
N ASN A 662 0.30 25.31 3.55
CA ASN A 662 0.00 26.04 4.77
C ASN A 662 1.31 26.49 5.39
N ASN A 663 1.49 27.80 5.55
CA ASN A 663 2.73 28.36 6.11
C ASN A 663 2.81 28.04 7.62
N GLU A 664 1.64 27.95 8.24
CA GLU A 664 1.40 27.65 9.65
C GLU A 664 1.77 26.20 10.02
N SER A 665 1.94 25.32 9.02
CA SER A 665 2.30 23.90 9.21
C SER A 665 3.77 23.66 9.56
N ILE A 666 4.60 24.70 9.44
CA ILE A 666 6.03 24.67 9.73
C ILE A 666 6.34 25.73 10.79
N CYS A 667 7.28 25.42 11.66
CA CYS A 667 7.90 26.33 12.60
C CYS A 667 9.42 26.23 12.45
N TYR A 668 10.11 27.36 12.61
CA TYR A 668 11.56 27.38 12.74
C TYR A 668 11.96 27.98 14.08
N GLY A 669 12.98 27.39 14.69
CA GLY A 669 13.59 27.85 15.92
C GLY A 669 15.00 28.33 15.63
N LYS A 670 15.36 29.49 16.18
CA LYS A 670 16.72 30.03 16.07
C LYS A 670 17.07 30.83 17.32
N LYS A 671 18.35 30.98 17.61
CA LYS A 671 18.80 31.91 18.64
C LYS A 671 18.27 33.33 18.38
N ALA A 672 17.66 33.94 19.39
CA ALA A 672 17.33 35.35 19.36
C ALA A 672 18.60 36.20 19.13
N PRO A 673 18.52 37.25 18.28
CA PRO A 673 19.67 38.09 17.97
C PRO A 673 20.29 38.77 19.21
#